data_AF-A0A2P5VLH6-F1
#
_entry.id   AF-A0A2P5VLH6-F1
#
_cell.length_a   1.000
_cell.length_b   1.000
_cell.length_c   1.000
_cell.angle_alpha   90.00
_cell.angle_beta   90.00
_cell.angle_gamma   90.00
#
_symmetry.space_group_name_H-M   'P 1'
#
loop_
_entity.id
_entity.type
_entity.pdbx_description
1 polymer ?
#
loop_
_entity_poly.entity_id
_entity_poly.type
_entity_poly.pdbx_seq_one_letter_code
_entity_poly.pdbx_strand_id
1 'polypeptide(L)'
;MGKVIGIDLGTTNSCVALMEGGDGKVIENAEGARTTPSMVGFTEGDDGEMLVGQPAKRQGVTNPDGTLFAIKRLIGRSFDGKAVKEMRKNVPFKISKADNGDAWVTVRGENYAPSQISAFVLQKMKETAETHLGGTVDQAVITVPAYFNDSQRQATKDAGKIAGLEVLRIINEPTAAALAYGLDKQSDGQTIAVYDLGGGTFDISILEIGDGVFEVKATNGDTFLGGEDFDLVVVNYLADEFKKENGIDLRGDKLALQRLKEAAEKSKIELSSAVQTEVNLPFITADASGPKHLTMKLTRAKLEALVDNLIQRTIPPLKAALKDASMSAGEIDEVVLVGGMTRMPKVIESVKNFFGREPHKGVNPDEVVALGAAIQAGVLQGDVKDVLLLDVTPLSLGIETLGGVFSKLIERNTTIPTKKSQTFSTAEDGQSAVTIRVSQGEREMAADNKLLGQFDLVGLPAAPRGVPQIEVAFDIDANGIVNVSAKDKATGKEQQIRIEASGGLSDDDIESMVQDAEAHAEEDQKRREEAETKNHADALIHATEKSLSDLGDQVPDEEKTAIEGAISELKTALEGDDLEDIKAKSEALMQASMKLGEMAYQAQQEAGGDGDGPAAAQADGADDVVDADFEEVDDDDKKSTSA
;
A
#
# COMPACT_ATOMS: atom_id res chain seq x y z
N MET A 1 8.92 -1.80 -24.24
CA MET A 1 9.00 -1.45 -22.81
C MET A 1 7.71 -1.92 -22.18
N GLY A 2 7.79 -2.61 -21.04
CA GLY A 2 6.59 -2.97 -20.28
C GLY A 2 5.85 -1.73 -19.79
N LYS A 3 4.59 -1.87 -19.38
CA LYS A 3 3.83 -0.78 -18.76
C LYS A 3 4.41 -0.51 -17.37
N VAL A 4 4.58 0.78 -17.02
CA VAL A 4 4.96 1.19 -15.67
C VAL A 4 3.68 1.50 -14.91
N ILE A 5 3.47 0.87 -13.76
CA ILE A 5 2.28 1.07 -12.94
C ILE A 5 2.52 2.11 -11.84
N GLY A 6 1.47 2.83 -11.45
CA GLY A 6 1.45 3.70 -10.29
C GLY A 6 0.78 3.02 -9.12
N ILE A 7 1.49 2.87 -8.00
CA ILE A 7 0.95 2.22 -6.79
C ILE A 7 0.90 3.24 -5.66
N ASP A 8 -0.31 3.45 -5.13
CA ASP A 8 -0.50 4.00 -3.81
C ASP A 8 -0.41 2.91 -2.76
N LEU A 9 0.71 2.83 -2.04
CA LEU A 9 0.91 1.87 -0.95
C LEU A 9 0.43 2.49 0.36
N GLY A 10 -0.86 2.51 0.66
CA GLY A 10 -1.37 3.20 1.85
C GLY A 10 -1.15 2.44 3.17
N THR A 11 -1.51 3.10 4.29
CA THR A 11 -1.46 2.45 5.62
C THR A 11 -2.59 1.44 5.82
N THR A 12 -3.78 1.76 5.31
CA THR A 12 -5.01 0.98 5.50
C THR A 12 -5.46 0.31 4.21
N ASN A 13 -5.37 1.02 3.08
CA ASN A 13 -5.68 0.49 1.76
C ASN A 13 -4.58 0.89 0.78
N SER A 14 -4.31 0.03 -0.19
CA SER A 14 -3.46 0.28 -1.33
C SER A 14 -4.30 0.34 -2.59
N CYS A 15 -3.83 1.08 -3.60
CA CYS A 15 -4.53 1.28 -4.86
C CYS A 15 -3.50 1.23 -6.01
N VAL A 16 -3.86 0.63 -7.13
CA VAL A 16 -2.99 0.56 -8.32
C VAL A 16 -3.69 1.20 -9.52
N ALA A 17 -2.92 1.96 -10.28
CA ALA A 17 -3.37 2.62 -11.50
C ALA A 17 -2.32 2.55 -12.60
N LEU A 18 -2.75 2.76 -13.84
CA LEU A 18 -1.88 2.77 -15.02
C LEU A 18 -2.37 3.78 -16.05
N MET A 19 -1.50 4.13 -17.00
CA MET A 19 -1.86 4.98 -18.13
C MET A 19 -2.40 4.13 -19.29
N GLU A 20 -3.66 4.36 -19.65
CA GLU A 20 -4.38 3.69 -20.74
C GLU A 20 -5.03 4.74 -21.65
N GLY A 21 -4.70 4.71 -22.94
CA GLY A 21 -5.32 5.63 -23.91
C GLY A 21 -4.99 7.12 -23.71
N GLY A 22 -3.99 7.45 -22.88
CA GLY A 22 -3.64 8.83 -22.53
C GLY A 22 -4.19 9.27 -21.16
N ASP A 23 -5.09 8.49 -20.57
CA ASP A 23 -5.72 8.79 -19.28
C ASP A 23 -5.22 7.84 -18.18
N GLY A 24 -5.20 8.33 -16.94
CA GLY A 24 -4.93 7.51 -15.76
C GLY A 24 -6.16 6.69 -15.38
N LYS A 25 -5.99 5.38 -15.15
CA LYS A 25 -7.06 4.46 -14.78
C LYS A 25 -6.68 3.62 -13.57
N VAL A 26 -7.51 3.65 -12.52
CA VAL A 26 -7.40 2.71 -11.40
C VAL A 26 -7.99 1.36 -11.80
N ILE A 27 -7.28 0.30 -11.40
CA ILE A 27 -7.60 -1.09 -11.73
C ILE A 27 -8.33 -1.75 -10.55
N GLU A 28 -9.32 -2.58 -10.86
CA GLU A 28 -10.03 -3.39 -9.87
C GLU A 28 -9.23 -4.65 -9.55
N ASN A 29 -9.16 -5.00 -8.27
CA ASN A 29 -8.57 -6.26 -7.83
C ASN A 29 -9.46 -7.46 -8.17
N ALA A 30 -8.95 -8.67 -7.92
CA ALA A 30 -9.69 -9.92 -8.14
C ALA A 30 -11.02 -10.00 -7.35
N GLU A 31 -11.16 -9.23 -6.28
CA GLU A 31 -12.38 -9.15 -5.48
C GLU A 31 -13.37 -8.07 -5.96
N GLY A 32 -13.09 -7.40 -7.10
CA GLY A 32 -13.95 -6.37 -7.70
C GLY A 32 -13.90 -5.01 -7.01
N ALA A 33 -12.88 -4.76 -6.17
CA ALA A 33 -12.68 -3.50 -5.47
C ALA A 33 -11.53 -2.69 -6.08
N ARG A 34 -11.70 -1.36 -6.12
CA ARG A 34 -10.69 -0.42 -6.65
C ARG A 34 -9.55 -0.13 -5.65
N THR A 35 -9.67 -0.62 -4.43
CA THR A 35 -8.66 -0.51 -3.38
C THR A 35 -8.56 -1.84 -2.64
N THR A 36 -7.35 -2.22 -2.24
CA THR A 36 -7.08 -3.45 -1.51
C THR A 36 -6.64 -3.13 -0.09
N PRO A 37 -7.23 -3.74 0.97
CA PRO A 37 -6.74 -3.54 2.33
C PRO A 37 -5.24 -3.86 2.46
N SER A 38 -4.47 -2.99 3.10
CA SER A 38 -3.03 -3.19 3.33
C SER A 38 -2.82 -4.12 4.54
N MET A 39 -3.34 -5.35 4.42
CA MET A 39 -3.32 -6.38 5.45
C MET A 39 -2.76 -7.68 4.88
N VAL A 40 -1.94 -8.36 5.69
CA VAL A 40 -1.37 -9.68 5.39
C VAL A 40 -1.71 -10.64 6.52
N GLY A 41 -2.25 -11.80 6.21
CA GLY A 41 -2.69 -12.81 7.15
C GLY A 41 -1.98 -14.14 6.94
N PHE A 42 -1.60 -14.83 8.01
CA PHE A 42 -1.01 -16.17 7.95
C PHE A 42 -1.96 -17.18 8.60
N THR A 43 -2.56 -18.10 7.83
CA THR A 43 -3.67 -19.00 8.24
C THR A 43 -3.22 -20.19 9.09
N GLU A 44 -3.94 -20.53 10.15
CA GLU A 44 -3.57 -21.62 11.09
C GLU A 44 -3.50 -23.00 10.37
N GLY A 45 -2.46 -23.80 10.61
CA GLY A 45 -2.26 -25.12 9.96
C GLY A 45 -0.81 -25.37 9.55
N ASP A 46 -0.50 -26.62 9.13
CA ASP A 46 0.85 -27.06 8.71
C ASP A 46 1.29 -26.43 7.37
N ASP A 47 0.34 -26.03 6.51
CA ASP A 47 0.61 -25.45 5.19
C ASP A 47 0.72 -23.90 5.18
N GLY A 48 0.35 -23.25 6.30
CA GLY A 48 0.56 -21.82 6.56
C GLY A 48 0.27 -20.86 5.40
N GLU A 49 -0.93 -20.89 4.80
CA GLU A 49 -1.29 -20.02 3.68
C GLU A 49 -1.15 -18.52 4.03
N MET A 50 -0.58 -17.76 3.10
CA MET A 50 -0.50 -16.31 3.18
C MET A 50 -1.69 -15.69 2.44
N LEU A 51 -2.43 -14.84 3.14
CA LEU A 51 -3.55 -14.08 2.62
C LEU A 51 -3.16 -12.61 2.52
N VAL A 52 -3.55 -11.94 1.45
CA VAL A 52 -3.34 -10.50 1.27
C VAL A 52 -4.66 -9.81 0.93
N GLY A 53 -4.91 -8.63 1.50
CA GLY A 53 -6.09 -7.84 1.14
C GLY A 53 -7.36 -8.23 1.87
N GLN A 54 -8.46 -8.36 1.12
CA GLN A 54 -9.78 -8.63 1.68
C GLN A 54 -9.87 -10.00 2.40
N PRO A 55 -9.26 -11.10 1.91
CA PRO A 55 -9.17 -12.35 2.65
C PRO A 55 -8.46 -12.21 4.00
N ALA A 56 -7.32 -11.51 4.05
CA ALA A 56 -6.60 -11.22 5.29
C ALA A 56 -7.45 -10.41 6.27
N LYS A 57 -8.16 -9.38 5.77
CA LYS A 57 -9.08 -8.58 6.58
C LYS A 57 -10.20 -9.44 7.20
N ARG A 58 -10.78 -10.39 6.44
CA ARG A 58 -11.86 -11.26 6.92
C ARG A 58 -11.42 -12.18 8.06
N GLN A 59 -10.23 -12.78 7.95
CA GLN A 59 -9.73 -13.68 9.00
C GLN A 59 -9.22 -12.96 10.25
N GLY A 60 -8.96 -11.64 10.18
CA GLY A 60 -8.39 -10.86 11.28
C GLY A 60 -9.16 -11.00 12.60
N VAL A 61 -10.50 -11.13 12.52
CA VAL A 61 -11.38 -11.35 13.68
C VAL A 61 -11.02 -12.60 14.47
N THR A 62 -10.73 -13.70 13.79
CA THR A 62 -10.50 -15.02 14.40
C THR A 62 -9.01 -15.30 14.59
N ASN A 63 -8.14 -14.64 13.84
CA ASN A 63 -6.69 -14.79 13.90
C ASN A 63 -5.99 -13.42 14.04
N PRO A 64 -6.17 -12.71 15.17
CA PRO A 64 -5.61 -11.37 15.36
C PRO A 64 -4.09 -11.37 15.51
N ASP A 65 -3.49 -12.46 16.01
CA ASP A 65 -2.03 -12.56 16.19
C ASP A 65 -1.30 -12.86 14.87
N GLY A 66 -1.95 -13.57 13.95
CA GLY A 66 -1.44 -13.91 12.62
C GLY A 66 -1.86 -12.94 11.51
N THR A 67 -2.56 -11.84 11.84
CA THR A 67 -2.99 -10.83 10.85
C THR A 67 -2.31 -9.49 11.09
N LEU A 68 -1.49 -9.09 10.15
CA LEU A 68 -0.68 -7.88 10.14
C LEU A 68 -1.39 -6.76 9.40
N PHE A 69 -1.34 -5.55 9.97
CA PHE A 69 -1.95 -4.34 9.39
C PHE A 69 -1.25 -3.08 9.89
N ALA A 70 -1.49 -1.96 9.22
CA ALA A 70 -0.85 -0.67 9.51
C ALA A 70 0.69 -0.76 9.53
N ILE A 71 1.29 -1.70 8.79
CA ILE A 71 2.74 -1.95 8.75
C ILE A 71 3.52 -0.74 8.21
N LYS A 72 2.88 0.10 7.39
CA LYS A 72 3.44 1.40 6.97
C LYS A 72 3.78 2.32 8.16
N ARG A 73 3.19 2.11 9.35
CA ARG A 73 3.58 2.81 10.59
C ARG A 73 4.87 2.29 11.22
N LEU A 74 5.36 1.12 10.83
CA LEU A 74 6.61 0.50 11.29
C LEU A 74 7.76 0.64 10.29
N ILE A 75 7.46 0.73 8.99
CA ILE A 75 8.48 0.74 7.92
C ILE A 75 9.54 1.83 8.16
N GLY A 76 10.82 1.45 8.08
CA GLY A 76 11.97 2.32 8.31
C GLY A 76 12.08 2.92 9.73
N ARG A 77 11.46 2.31 10.75
CA ARG A 77 11.53 2.78 12.15
C ARG A 77 12.30 1.84 13.08
N SER A 78 13.04 2.43 14.00
CA SER A 78 13.69 1.70 15.10
C SER A 78 12.69 1.20 16.13
N PHE A 79 12.93 -0.01 16.67
CA PHE A 79 12.12 -0.64 17.72
C PHE A 79 11.95 0.24 18.97
N ASP A 80 12.98 1.02 19.30
CA ASP A 80 12.99 1.87 20.50
C ASP A 80 12.35 3.26 20.27
N GLY A 81 11.92 3.54 19.03
CA GLY A 81 11.26 4.78 18.64
C GLY A 81 9.92 5.00 19.35
N LYS A 82 9.56 6.26 19.60
CA LYS A 82 8.32 6.64 20.28
C LYS A 82 7.06 6.11 19.58
N ALA A 83 6.98 6.25 18.25
CA ALA A 83 5.86 5.76 17.45
C ALA A 83 5.68 4.23 17.59
N VAL A 84 6.77 3.47 17.49
CA VAL A 84 6.75 2.00 17.64
C VAL A 84 6.34 1.61 19.07
N LYS A 85 6.86 2.31 20.09
CA LYS A 85 6.46 2.10 21.49
C LYS A 85 4.96 2.28 21.71
N GLU A 86 4.34 3.27 21.07
CA GLU A 86 2.89 3.47 21.15
C GLU A 86 2.13 2.41 20.35
N MET A 87 2.57 2.08 19.13
CA MET A 87 1.93 1.05 18.31
C MET A 87 1.89 -0.32 19.02
N ARG A 88 2.98 -0.73 19.69
CA ARG A 88 3.06 -1.99 20.47
C ARG A 88 1.99 -2.14 21.55
N LYS A 89 1.44 -1.04 22.06
CA LYS A 89 0.37 -1.10 23.08
C LYS A 89 -0.99 -1.40 22.47
N ASN A 90 -1.14 -1.18 21.17
CA ASN A 90 -2.43 -1.09 20.50
C ASN A 90 -2.62 -2.14 19.40
N VAL A 91 -1.59 -2.91 19.04
CA VAL A 91 -1.69 -3.99 18.02
C VAL A 91 -1.72 -5.38 18.68
N PRO A 92 -2.45 -6.35 18.09
CA PRO A 92 -2.49 -7.71 18.62
C PRO A 92 -1.24 -8.53 18.30
N PHE A 93 -0.67 -8.36 17.10
CA PHE A 93 0.52 -9.06 16.64
C PHE A 93 1.78 -8.58 17.35
N LYS A 94 2.80 -9.45 17.39
CA LYS A 94 4.06 -9.18 18.09
C LYS A 94 4.98 -8.32 17.22
N ILE A 95 5.39 -7.18 17.75
CA ILE A 95 6.50 -6.38 17.20
C ILE A 95 7.78 -6.77 17.95
N SER A 96 8.81 -7.17 17.22
CA SER A 96 10.11 -7.62 17.72
C SER A 96 11.23 -6.63 17.34
N LYS A 97 12.36 -6.75 18.03
CA LYS A 97 13.58 -5.98 17.74
C LYS A 97 14.49 -6.86 16.89
N ALA A 98 14.82 -6.40 15.69
CA ALA A 98 15.83 -7.04 14.86
C ALA A 98 17.25 -6.82 15.41
N ASP A 99 18.22 -7.58 14.91
CA ASP A 99 19.61 -7.52 15.36
C ASP A 99 20.23 -6.14 15.16
N ASN A 100 19.84 -5.44 14.09
CA ASN A 100 20.24 -4.07 13.78
C ASN A 100 19.51 -3.00 14.63
N GLY A 101 18.52 -3.39 15.44
CA GLY A 101 17.72 -2.52 16.29
C GLY A 101 16.42 -1.97 15.68
N ASP A 102 16.05 -2.41 14.48
CA ASP A 102 14.82 -2.02 13.79
C ASP A 102 13.59 -2.75 14.32
N ALA A 103 12.42 -2.14 14.06
CA ALA A 103 11.13 -2.71 14.41
C ALA A 103 10.72 -3.74 13.36
N TRP A 104 10.73 -5.01 13.73
CA TRP A 104 10.21 -6.11 12.92
C TRP A 104 8.92 -6.65 13.52
N VAL A 105 8.28 -7.58 12.82
CA VAL A 105 7.12 -8.31 13.34
C VAL A 105 7.44 -9.79 13.43
N THR A 106 6.90 -10.46 14.44
CA THR A 106 7.03 -11.92 14.58
C THR A 106 5.66 -12.55 14.41
N VAL A 107 5.53 -13.47 13.47
CA VAL A 107 4.33 -14.29 13.26
C VAL A 107 4.78 -15.75 13.22
N ARG A 108 4.12 -16.61 14.00
CA ARG A 108 4.43 -18.07 14.07
C ARG A 108 5.87 -18.45 14.43
N GLY A 109 6.62 -17.52 15.04
CA GLY A 109 8.03 -17.74 15.38
C GLY A 109 9.00 -17.22 14.31
N GLU A 110 8.50 -16.93 13.11
CA GLU A 110 9.25 -16.29 12.04
C GLU A 110 9.25 -14.77 12.20
N ASN A 111 10.36 -14.12 11.85
CA ASN A 111 10.51 -12.68 11.91
C ASN A 111 10.48 -12.08 10.51
N TYR A 112 9.62 -11.09 10.31
CA TYR A 112 9.48 -10.39 9.03
C TYR A 112 9.84 -8.93 9.20
N ALA A 113 10.60 -8.41 8.24
CA ALA A 113 10.82 -6.97 8.13
C ALA A 113 9.54 -6.28 7.63
N PRO A 114 9.25 -5.04 8.06
CA PRO A 114 8.11 -4.28 7.54
C PRO A 114 8.14 -4.11 6.00
N SER A 115 9.33 -4.04 5.40
CA SER A 115 9.50 -3.99 3.94
C SER A 115 9.02 -5.28 3.27
N GLN A 116 9.32 -6.45 3.85
CA GLN A 116 8.86 -7.75 3.36
C GLN A 116 7.33 -7.88 3.43
N ILE A 117 6.71 -7.49 4.55
CA ILE A 117 5.25 -7.50 4.65
C ILE A 117 4.58 -6.51 3.68
N SER A 118 5.21 -5.35 3.46
CA SER A 118 4.73 -4.39 2.46
C SER A 118 4.93 -4.91 1.03
N ALA A 119 5.96 -5.72 0.79
CA ALA A 119 6.21 -6.37 -0.49
C ALA A 119 5.08 -7.34 -0.86
N PHE A 120 4.54 -8.12 0.09
CA PHE A 120 3.37 -8.98 -0.17
C PHE A 120 2.14 -8.17 -0.62
N VAL A 121 1.94 -6.97 -0.07
CA VAL A 121 0.88 -6.05 -0.54
C VAL A 121 1.19 -5.53 -1.95
N LEU A 122 2.45 -5.20 -2.25
CA LEU A 122 2.87 -4.75 -3.57
C LEU A 122 2.79 -5.85 -4.63
N GLN A 123 3.08 -7.11 -4.28
CA GLN A 123 2.89 -8.28 -5.16
C GLN A 123 1.42 -8.41 -5.56
N LYS A 124 0.48 -8.30 -4.62
CA LYS A 124 -0.96 -8.28 -4.94
C LYS A 124 -1.34 -7.12 -5.88
N MET A 125 -0.69 -5.96 -5.77
CA MET A 125 -0.91 -4.82 -6.68
C MET A 125 -0.32 -5.08 -8.07
N LYS A 126 0.86 -5.70 -8.14
CA LYS A 126 1.50 -6.17 -9.38
C LYS A 126 0.60 -7.20 -10.08
N GLU A 127 0.19 -8.26 -9.38
CA GLU A 127 -0.72 -9.30 -9.90
C GLU A 127 -2.04 -8.72 -10.42
N THR A 128 -2.60 -7.72 -9.72
CA THR A 128 -3.81 -7.02 -10.14
C THR A 128 -3.62 -6.32 -11.48
N ALA A 129 -2.48 -5.64 -11.66
CA ALA A 129 -2.15 -4.99 -12.92
C ALA A 129 -1.83 -6.00 -14.04
N GLU A 130 -1.09 -7.07 -13.72
CA GLU A 130 -0.75 -8.14 -14.67
C GLU A 130 -1.98 -8.87 -15.20
N THR A 131 -2.92 -9.18 -14.31
CA THR A 131 -4.21 -9.79 -14.67
C THR A 131 -5.01 -8.89 -15.61
N HIS A 132 -5.02 -7.58 -15.34
CA HIS A 132 -5.72 -6.61 -16.19
C HIS A 132 -5.04 -6.42 -17.55
N LEU A 133 -3.71 -6.46 -17.61
CA LEU A 133 -2.92 -6.24 -18.84
C LEU A 133 -2.73 -7.51 -19.68
N GLY A 134 -2.88 -8.70 -19.09
CA GLY A 134 -2.55 -9.97 -19.75
C GLY A 134 -1.05 -10.17 -19.99
N GLY A 135 -0.19 -9.57 -19.16
CA GLY A 135 1.27 -9.65 -19.31
C GLY A 135 2.02 -9.16 -18.07
N THR A 136 3.34 -9.37 -18.03
CA THR A 136 4.17 -9.08 -16.84
C THR A 136 4.37 -7.58 -16.59
N VAL A 137 4.49 -7.22 -15.32
CA VAL A 137 4.75 -5.85 -14.86
C VAL A 137 5.99 -5.82 -13.97
N ASP A 138 7.07 -5.25 -14.49
CA ASP A 138 8.37 -5.25 -13.80
C ASP A 138 8.74 -3.88 -13.23
N GLN A 139 7.99 -2.81 -13.51
CA GLN A 139 8.38 -1.44 -13.19
C GLN A 139 7.24 -0.67 -12.54
N ALA A 140 7.54 0.10 -11.49
CA ALA A 140 6.54 0.88 -10.77
C ALA A 140 7.03 2.25 -10.30
N VAL A 141 6.07 3.16 -10.15
CA VAL A 141 6.17 4.37 -9.31
C VAL A 141 5.37 4.11 -8.04
N ILE A 142 6.00 4.26 -6.87
CA ILE A 142 5.39 3.96 -5.57
C ILE A 142 5.29 5.23 -4.72
N THR A 143 4.16 5.42 -4.04
CA THR A 143 3.91 6.61 -3.21
C THR A 143 4.44 6.47 -1.78
N VAL A 144 4.82 7.61 -1.20
CA VAL A 144 5.15 7.75 0.23
C VAL A 144 4.60 9.06 0.79
N PRO A 145 4.33 9.14 2.10
CA PRO A 145 3.98 10.40 2.75
C PRO A 145 5.08 11.43 2.54
N ALA A 146 4.72 12.69 2.29
CA ALA A 146 5.69 13.73 1.98
C ALA A 146 6.72 13.90 3.12
N TYR A 147 6.27 13.73 4.37
CA TYR A 147 7.11 13.87 5.55
C TYR A 147 7.89 12.59 5.94
N PHE A 148 7.93 11.56 5.09
CA PHE A 148 8.81 10.41 5.29
C PHE A 148 10.29 10.82 5.23
N ASN A 149 11.05 10.31 6.21
CA ASN A 149 12.50 10.45 6.22
C ASN A 149 13.17 9.45 5.27
N ASP A 150 14.48 9.59 5.13
CA ASP A 150 15.30 8.78 4.23
C ASP A 150 15.18 7.27 4.48
N SER A 151 15.24 6.82 5.75
CA SER A 151 15.10 5.40 6.13
C SER A 151 13.76 4.80 5.71
N GLN A 152 12.69 5.59 5.82
CA GLN A 152 11.35 5.13 5.44
C GLN A 152 11.19 5.06 3.92
N ARG A 153 11.73 6.04 3.18
CA ARG A 153 11.73 6.05 1.72
C ARG A 153 12.51 4.87 1.16
N GLN A 154 13.71 4.61 1.70
CA GLN A 154 14.49 3.47 1.26
C GLN A 154 13.79 2.15 1.58
N ALA A 155 13.27 1.97 2.80
CA ALA A 155 12.54 0.75 3.16
C ALA A 155 11.31 0.49 2.27
N THR A 156 10.60 1.54 1.83
CA THR A 156 9.53 1.41 0.81
C THR A 156 10.07 1.03 -0.56
N LYS A 157 11.22 1.56 -0.98
CA LYS A 157 11.89 1.15 -2.21
C LYS A 157 12.33 -0.31 -2.16
N ASP A 158 12.87 -0.75 -1.03
CA ASP A 158 13.27 -2.14 -0.79
C ASP A 158 12.06 -3.07 -0.86
N ALA A 159 10.91 -2.66 -0.31
CA ALA A 159 9.66 -3.41 -0.44
C ALA A 159 9.25 -3.61 -1.92
N GLY A 160 9.42 -2.60 -2.77
CA GLY A 160 9.20 -2.72 -4.21
C GLY A 160 10.16 -3.71 -4.86
N LYS A 161 11.45 -3.65 -4.51
CA LYS A 161 12.45 -4.60 -5.01
C LYS A 161 12.13 -6.05 -4.58
N ILE A 162 11.76 -6.27 -3.32
CA ILE A 162 11.33 -7.58 -2.80
C ILE A 162 10.09 -8.08 -3.54
N ALA A 163 9.18 -7.20 -3.92
CA ALA A 163 7.98 -7.54 -4.71
C ALA A 163 8.26 -7.81 -6.20
N GLY A 164 9.53 -7.82 -6.64
CA GLY A 164 9.89 -7.99 -8.05
C GLY A 164 9.53 -6.79 -8.92
N LEU A 165 9.58 -5.57 -8.36
CA LEU A 165 9.38 -4.31 -9.09
C LEU A 165 10.65 -3.46 -9.07
N GLU A 166 11.09 -3.04 -10.26
CA GLU A 166 12.02 -1.93 -10.42
C GLU A 166 11.30 -0.62 -10.09
N VAL A 167 11.61 -0.07 -8.91
CA VAL A 167 11.04 1.20 -8.47
C VAL A 167 11.74 2.36 -9.18
N LEU A 168 11.12 2.85 -10.26
CA LEU A 168 11.65 3.93 -11.09
C LEU A 168 11.64 5.27 -10.36
N ARG A 169 10.63 5.49 -9.52
CA ARG A 169 10.51 6.70 -8.70
C ARG A 169 9.69 6.46 -7.44
N ILE A 170 10.15 7.07 -6.36
CA ILE A 170 9.33 7.29 -5.15
C ILE A 170 8.72 8.70 -5.27
N ILE A 171 7.40 8.79 -5.22
CA ILE A 171 6.68 10.07 -5.32
C ILE A 171 5.96 10.38 -4.01
N ASN A 172 5.94 11.66 -3.62
CA ASN A 172 5.19 12.10 -2.45
C ASN A 172 3.67 12.02 -2.74
N GLU A 173 2.91 11.46 -1.80
CA GLU A 173 1.43 11.32 -1.88
C GLU A 173 0.72 12.62 -2.27
N PRO A 174 0.94 13.78 -1.59
CA PRO A 174 0.29 15.02 -1.98
C PRO A 174 0.74 15.56 -3.35
N THR A 175 1.98 15.27 -3.75
CA THR A 175 2.50 15.62 -5.08
C THR A 175 1.82 14.79 -6.18
N ALA A 176 1.65 13.49 -5.95
CA ALA A 176 0.89 12.62 -6.84
C ALA A 176 -0.57 13.10 -6.96
N ALA A 177 -1.22 13.40 -5.83
CA ALA A 177 -2.58 13.93 -5.85
C ALA A 177 -2.70 15.26 -6.62
N ALA A 178 -1.70 16.14 -6.50
CA ALA A 178 -1.64 17.38 -7.27
C ALA A 178 -1.50 17.14 -8.78
N LEU A 179 -0.69 16.17 -9.21
CA LEU A 179 -0.57 15.78 -10.63
C LEU A 179 -1.92 15.32 -11.19
N ALA A 180 -2.62 14.42 -10.47
CA ALA A 180 -3.93 13.93 -10.90
C ALA A 180 -4.99 15.04 -10.94
N TYR A 181 -4.94 16.00 -10.03
CA TYR A 181 -5.84 17.14 -10.01
C TYR A 181 -5.54 18.17 -11.13
N GLY A 182 -4.25 18.41 -11.43
CA GLY A 182 -3.81 19.52 -12.26
C GLY A 182 -3.58 19.20 -13.73
N LEU A 183 -3.57 17.92 -14.13
CA LEU A 183 -3.24 17.50 -15.51
C LEU A 183 -4.12 18.18 -16.57
N ASP A 184 -5.42 18.33 -16.30
CA ASP A 184 -6.38 18.93 -17.24
C ASP A 184 -6.52 20.46 -17.11
N LYS A 185 -5.78 21.09 -16.18
CA LYS A 185 -5.94 22.51 -15.87
C LYS A 185 -4.97 23.38 -16.68
N GLN A 186 -5.49 24.00 -17.74
CA GLN A 186 -4.77 24.97 -18.58
C GLN A 186 -4.91 26.42 -18.10
N SER A 187 -4.74 26.68 -16.81
CA SER A 187 -4.87 28.03 -16.25
C SER A 187 -3.53 28.72 -16.05
N ASP A 188 -3.52 30.06 -16.18
CA ASP A 188 -2.50 30.94 -15.60
C ASP A 188 -2.35 30.57 -14.12
N GLY A 189 -1.11 30.30 -13.68
CA GLY A 189 -0.74 29.67 -12.41
C GLY A 189 -1.74 29.73 -11.25
N GLN A 190 -2.07 28.57 -10.67
CA GLN A 190 -2.91 28.41 -9.48
C GLN A 190 -2.08 27.92 -8.29
N THR A 191 -2.33 28.48 -7.10
CA THR A 191 -1.80 27.92 -5.87
C THR A 191 -2.82 26.99 -5.21
N ILE A 192 -2.43 25.74 -4.95
CA ILE A 192 -3.29 24.78 -4.27
C ILE A 192 -2.71 24.34 -2.93
N ALA A 193 -3.60 23.94 -2.03
CA ALA A 193 -3.25 23.23 -0.81
C ALA A 193 -3.79 21.80 -0.88
N VAL A 194 -2.92 20.80 -0.84
CA VAL A 194 -3.30 19.39 -0.76
C VAL A 194 -3.30 18.98 0.72
N TYR A 195 -4.48 18.73 1.27
CA TYR A 195 -4.69 18.23 2.62
C TYR A 195 -4.93 16.73 2.55
N ASP A 196 -3.92 15.94 2.94
CA ASP A 196 -3.98 14.49 2.93
C ASP A 196 -4.08 13.95 4.35
N LEU A 197 -5.23 13.36 4.69
CA LEU A 197 -5.43 12.68 5.97
C LEU A 197 -5.88 11.24 5.70
N GLY A 198 -4.89 10.34 5.66
CA GLY A 198 -5.08 8.92 5.45
C GLY A 198 -5.37 8.13 6.73
N GLY A 199 -5.17 6.81 6.65
CA GLY A 199 -5.29 5.91 7.80
C GLY A 199 -4.16 6.06 8.81
N GLY A 200 -2.96 6.43 8.35
CA GLY A 200 -1.75 6.42 9.17
C GLY A 200 -1.05 7.75 9.36
N THR A 201 -1.13 8.63 8.36
CA THR A 201 -0.35 9.86 8.24
C THR A 201 -1.23 11.04 7.87
N PHE A 202 -0.74 12.23 8.20
CA PHE A 202 -1.29 13.51 7.81
C PHE A 202 -0.22 14.32 7.10
N ASP A 203 -0.49 14.80 5.90
CA ASP A 203 0.40 15.66 5.13
C ASP A 203 -0.37 16.89 4.62
N ILE A 204 0.34 18.01 4.54
CA ILE A 204 -0.11 19.24 3.89
C ILE A 204 1.00 19.72 2.96
N SER A 205 0.66 19.93 1.69
CA SER A 205 1.57 20.56 0.73
C SER A 205 0.92 21.76 0.07
N ILE A 206 1.68 22.84 -0.04
CA ILE A 206 1.31 24.03 -0.82
C ILE A 206 2.07 23.94 -2.14
N LEU A 207 1.33 23.95 -3.26
CA LEU A 207 1.90 23.81 -4.59
C LEU A 207 1.44 24.96 -5.48
N GLU A 208 2.31 25.39 -6.37
CA GLU A 208 1.97 26.25 -7.51
C GLU A 208 1.91 25.39 -8.78
N ILE A 209 0.82 25.49 -9.52
CA ILE A 209 0.55 24.72 -10.73
C ILE A 209 0.27 25.69 -11.87
N GLY A 210 1.09 25.67 -12.92
CA GLY A 210 0.89 26.52 -14.11
C GLY A 210 1.76 26.07 -15.27
N ASP A 211 1.22 26.16 -16.50
CA ASP A 211 1.93 25.81 -17.74
C ASP A 211 2.63 24.44 -17.70
N GLY A 212 1.99 23.45 -17.07
CA GLY A 212 2.55 22.09 -16.92
C GLY A 212 3.65 21.96 -15.85
N VAL A 213 4.00 23.04 -15.15
CA VAL A 213 4.93 23.04 -14.02
C VAL A 213 4.15 22.85 -12.72
N PHE A 214 4.60 21.89 -11.91
CA PHE A 214 4.08 21.59 -10.58
C PHE A 214 5.22 21.81 -9.59
N GLU A 215 5.16 22.91 -8.84
CA GLU A 215 6.21 23.28 -7.89
C GLU A 215 5.69 23.23 -6.46
N VAL A 216 6.29 22.35 -5.65
CA VAL A 216 6.02 22.30 -4.21
C VAL A 216 6.71 23.50 -3.55
N LYS A 217 5.93 24.39 -2.94
CA LYS A 217 6.46 25.56 -2.22
C LYS A 217 6.81 25.23 -0.78
N ALA A 218 5.98 24.41 -0.14
CA ALA A 218 6.23 23.92 1.21
C ALA A 218 5.46 22.63 1.48
N THR A 219 6.03 21.78 2.34
CA THR A 219 5.35 20.61 2.86
C THR A 219 5.52 20.49 4.38
N ASN A 220 4.52 19.96 5.06
CA ASN A 220 4.54 19.68 6.49
C ASN A 220 3.58 18.52 6.81
N GLY A 221 3.64 17.98 8.02
CA GLY A 221 2.76 16.86 8.36
C GLY A 221 3.01 16.24 9.73
N ASP A 222 2.30 15.15 9.99
CA ASP A 222 2.47 14.26 11.13
C ASP A 222 2.42 12.81 10.65
N THR A 223 3.58 12.13 10.66
CA THR A 223 3.73 10.74 10.20
C THR A 223 3.12 9.70 11.16
N PHE A 224 2.46 10.14 12.24
CA PHE A 224 1.77 9.31 13.20
C PHE A 224 0.45 9.96 13.67
N LEU A 225 -0.36 10.35 12.68
CA LEU A 225 -1.71 10.89 12.83
C LEU A 225 -2.56 10.43 11.65
N GLY A 226 -3.65 9.70 11.88
CA GLY A 226 -4.54 9.26 10.82
C GLY A 226 -5.77 8.51 11.34
N GLY A 227 -6.54 7.91 10.44
CA GLY A 227 -7.77 7.16 10.76
C GLY A 227 -7.63 6.11 11.87
N GLU A 228 -6.49 5.44 11.99
CA GLU A 228 -6.21 4.46 13.07
C GLU A 228 -6.27 5.11 14.47
N ASP A 229 -5.86 6.36 14.61
CA ASP A 229 -5.90 7.07 15.89
C ASP A 229 -7.33 7.47 16.25
N PHE A 230 -8.16 7.76 15.23
CA PHE A 230 -9.58 8.04 15.40
C PHE A 230 -10.30 6.76 15.84
N ASP A 231 -9.98 5.61 15.23
CA ASP A 231 -10.53 4.32 15.60
C ASP A 231 -10.16 3.96 17.04
N LEU A 232 -8.91 4.16 17.43
CA LEU A 232 -8.45 3.89 18.80
C LEU A 232 -9.19 4.74 19.85
N VAL A 233 -9.53 6.00 19.54
CA VAL A 233 -10.34 6.85 20.42
C VAL A 233 -11.74 6.26 20.60
N VAL A 234 -12.37 5.79 19.51
CA VAL A 234 -13.70 5.16 19.57
C VAL A 234 -13.64 3.83 20.31
N VAL A 235 -12.63 2.98 20.04
CA VAL A 235 -12.40 1.72 20.76
C VAL A 235 -12.30 1.95 22.27
N ASN A 236 -11.49 2.92 22.69
CA ASN A 236 -11.33 3.23 24.11
C ASN A 236 -12.64 3.72 24.73
N TYR A 237 -13.40 4.57 24.03
CA TYR A 237 -14.71 5.01 24.50
C TYR A 237 -15.67 3.82 24.68
N LEU A 238 -15.79 2.94 23.68
CA LEU A 238 -16.67 1.77 23.75
C LEU A 238 -16.25 0.79 24.87
N ALA A 239 -14.94 0.55 25.02
CA ALA A 239 -14.40 -0.32 26.06
C ALA A 239 -14.63 0.25 27.46
N ASP A 240 -14.42 1.57 27.64
CA ASP A 240 -14.60 2.23 28.94
C ASP A 240 -16.08 2.26 29.35
N GLU A 241 -17.01 2.52 28.43
CA GLU A 241 -18.44 2.44 28.71
C GLU A 241 -18.90 1.01 29.00
N PHE A 242 -18.43 0.02 28.22
CA PHE A 242 -18.73 -1.39 28.50
C PHE A 242 -18.24 -1.82 29.89
N LYS A 243 -17.04 -1.37 30.28
CA LYS A 243 -16.46 -1.63 31.60
C LYS A 243 -17.26 -0.97 32.72
N LYS A 244 -17.80 0.24 32.51
CA LYS A 244 -18.68 0.90 33.49
C LYS A 244 -19.97 0.11 33.71
N GLU A 245 -20.55 -0.43 32.65
CA GLU A 245 -21.82 -1.17 32.72
C GLU A 245 -21.66 -2.62 33.22
N ASN A 246 -20.61 -3.32 32.78
CA ASN A 246 -20.45 -4.76 32.99
C ASN A 246 -19.27 -5.13 33.92
N GLY A 247 -18.42 -4.17 34.28
CA GLY A 247 -17.23 -4.41 35.12
C GLY A 247 -16.07 -5.11 34.42
N ILE A 248 -16.17 -5.37 33.12
CA ILE A 248 -15.19 -6.14 32.33
C ILE A 248 -14.47 -5.21 31.35
N ASP A 249 -13.14 -5.29 31.29
CA ASP A 249 -12.34 -4.53 30.35
C ASP A 249 -12.05 -5.36 29.09
N LEU A 250 -12.74 -5.04 27.98
CA LEU A 250 -12.60 -5.78 26.71
C LEU A 250 -11.20 -5.69 26.10
N ARG A 251 -10.37 -4.72 26.52
CA ARG A 251 -8.99 -4.57 26.01
C ARG A 251 -8.06 -5.72 26.44
N GLY A 252 -8.43 -6.47 27.48
CA GLY A 252 -7.67 -7.64 27.92
C GLY A 252 -7.91 -8.91 27.09
N ASP A 253 -8.97 -8.93 26.27
CA ASP A 253 -9.35 -10.06 25.43
C ASP A 253 -9.05 -9.71 23.96
N LYS A 254 -8.12 -10.44 23.33
CA LYS A 254 -7.66 -10.16 21.97
C LYS A 254 -8.78 -10.27 20.93
N LEU A 255 -9.65 -11.28 21.06
CA LEU A 255 -10.77 -11.50 20.13
C LEU A 255 -11.82 -10.40 20.30
N ALA A 256 -12.15 -10.06 21.55
CA ALA A 256 -13.08 -8.97 21.82
C ALA A 256 -12.54 -7.62 21.34
N LEU A 257 -11.27 -7.33 21.59
CA LEU A 257 -10.61 -6.10 21.15
C LEU A 257 -10.60 -5.97 19.62
N GLN A 258 -10.32 -7.06 18.89
CA GLN A 258 -10.34 -7.05 17.43
C GLN A 258 -11.74 -6.75 16.88
N ARG A 259 -12.77 -7.44 17.39
CA ARG A 259 -14.18 -7.16 17.03
C ARG A 259 -14.58 -5.72 17.37
N LEU A 260 -14.06 -5.19 18.48
CA LEU A 260 -14.32 -3.82 18.89
C LEU A 260 -13.69 -2.80 17.94
N LYS A 261 -12.48 -3.07 17.42
CA LYS A 261 -11.80 -2.23 16.42
C LYS A 261 -12.58 -2.15 15.11
N GLU A 262 -13.02 -3.29 14.58
CA GLU A 262 -13.82 -3.31 13.34
C GLU A 262 -15.15 -2.59 13.50
N ALA A 263 -15.81 -2.77 14.65
CA ALA A 263 -17.05 -2.06 14.95
C ALA A 263 -16.82 -0.55 15.10
N ALA A 264 -15.69 -0.13 15.70
CA ALA A 264 -15.30 1.26 15.84
C ALA A 264 -15.02 1.91 14.49
N GLU A 265 -14.22 1.28 13.63
CA GLU A 265 -13.93 1.75 12.26
C GLU A 265 -15.22 1.89 11.46
N LYS A 266 -16.05 0.84 11.45
CA LYS A 266 -17.35 0.84 10.77
C LYS A 266 -18.24 1.98 11.26
N SER A 267 -18.34 2.16 12.57
CA SER A 267 -19.16 3.23 13.16
C SER A 267 -18.63 4.63 12.81
N LYS A 268 -17.31 4.83 12.81
CA LYS A 268 -16.67 6.08 12.38
C LYS A 268 -17.01 6.40 10.92
N ILE A 269 -16.92 5.40 10.04
CA ILE A 269 -17.25 5.54 8.62
C ILE A 269 -18.73 5.85 8.42
N GLU A 270 -19.64 5.09 9.04
CA GLU A 270 -21.09 5.31 8.95
C GLU A 270 -21.50 6.71 9.43
N LEU A 271 -20.86 7.22 10.49
CA LEU A 271 -21.12 8.57 11.00
C LEU A 271 -20.65 9.71 10.09
N SER A 272 -19.90 9.41 9.02
CA SER A 272 -19.56 10.39 8.00
C SER A 272 -20.77 10.75 7.12
N SER A 273 -21.76 9.85 7.00
CA SER A 273 -23.01 10.09 6.27
C SER A 273 -24.23 10.18 7.20
N ALA A 274 -24.30 9.32 8.23
CA ALA A 274 -25.38 9.28 9.21
C ALA A 274 -25.12 10.19 10.42
N VAL A 275 -26.18 10.64 11.10
CA VAL A 275 -26.08 11.45 12.33
C VAL A 275 -25.91 10.60 13.59
N GLN A 276 -26.25 9.31 13.50
CA GLN A 276 -26.12 8.32 14.56
C GLN A 276 -25.94 6.92 13.96
N THR A 277 -25.31 6.03 14.71
CA THR A 277 -25.22 4.59 14.43
C THR A 277 -25.36 3.80 15.73
N GLU A 278 -25.57 2.50 15.62
CA GLU A 278 -25.62 1.56 16.74
C GLU A 278 -24.50 0.52 16.62
N VAL A 279 -23.61 0.53 17.60
CA VAL A 279 -22.60 -0.51 17.79
C VAL A 279 -23.29 -1.70 18.44
N ASN A 280 -23.42 -2.81 17.71
CA ASN A 280 -24.04 -4.03 18.20
C ASN A 280 -23.11 -5.23 18.02
N LEU A 281 -22.47 -5.65 19.12
CA LEU A 281 -21.59 -6.82 19.18
C LEU A 281 -22.18 -7.85 20.14
N PRO A 282 -22.93 -8.83 19.62
CA PRO A 282 -23.44 -9.92 20.43
C PRO A 282 -22.33 -10.88 20.84
N PHE A 283 -22.44 -11.49 22.03
CA PHE A 283 -21.46 -12.45 22.55
C PHE A 283 -20.04 -11.90 22.48
N ILE A 284 -19.85 -10.65 22.91
CA ILE A 284 -18.54 -9.99 22.85
C ILE A 284 -17.58 -10.55 23.90
N THR A 285 -18.12 -11.00 25.03
CA THR A 285 -17.39 -11.71 26.09
C THR A 285 -18.38 -12.49 26.97
N ALA A 286 -17.90 -13.14 28.04
CA ALA A 286 -18.74 -13.83 29.01
C ALA A 286 -18.20 -13.69 30.43
N ASP A 287 -19.09 -13.76 31.43
CA ASP A 287 -18.74 -13.86 32.85
C ASP A 287 -19.49 -15.00 33.54
N ALA A 288 -19.40 -15.09 34.87
CA ALA A 288 -20.09 -16.10 35.67
C ALA A 288 -21.63 -16.05 35.56
N SER A 289 -22.21 -14.93 35.09
CA SER A 289 -23.65 -14.76 34.86
C SER A 289 -24.08 -15.12 33.42
N GLY A 290 -23.12 -15.39 32.53
CA GLY A 290 -23.35 -15.80 31.15
C GLY A 290 -22.73 -14.85 30.11
N PRO A 291 -23.09 -15.03 28.83
CA PRO A 291 -22.59 -14.17 27.76
C PRO A 291 -23.02 -12.71 27.89
N LYS A 292 -22.15 -11.81 27.46
CA LYS A 292 -22.37 -10.37 27.43
C LYS A 292 -22.40 -9.86 25.99
N HIS A 293 -23.15 -8.78 25.80
CA HIS A 293 -23.34 -8.11 24.52
C HIS A 293 -22.99 -6.63 24.69
N LEU A 294 -22.39 -6.02 23.68
CA LEU A 294 -22.25 -4.57 23.61
C LEU A 294 -23.31 -4.04 22.65
N THR A 295 -24.24 -3.24 23.16
CA THR A 295 -25.22 -2.52 22.33
C THR A 295 -25.20 -1.06 22.74
N MET A 296 -24.69 -0.19 21.87
CA MET A 296 -24.48 1.21 22.19
C MET A 296 -24.80 2.11 21.01
N LYS A 297 -25.55 3.17 21.26
CA LYS A 297 -25.77 4.24 20.27
C LYS A 297 -24.62 5.23 20.31
N LEU A 298 -24.03 5.50 19.15
CA LEU A 298 -23.00 6.52 18.97
C LEU A 298 -23.52 7.59 18.02
N THR A 299 -23.49 8.85 18.44
CA THR A 299 -23.89 9.99 17.61
C THR A 299 -22.68 10.65 16.97
N ARG A 300 -22.88 11.30 15.81
CA ARG A 300 -21.82 12.08 15.14
C ARG A 300 -21.26 13.15 16.08
N ALA A 301 -22.12 13.87 16.78
CA ALA A 301 -21.71 14.89 17.74
C ALA A 301 -20.81 14.32 18.86
N LYS A 302 -21.10 13.09 19.33
CA LYS A 302 -20.26 12.42 20.31
C LYS A 302 -18.90 12.03 19.73
N LEU A 303 -18.88 11.45 18.52
CA LEU A 303 -17.64 11.13 17.80
C LEU A 303 -16.77 12.38 17.63
N GLU A 304 -17.35 13.46 17.11
CA GLU A 304 -16.66 14.74 16.90
C GLU A 304 -16.06 15.28 18.20
N ALA A 305 -16.79 15.22 19.32
CA ALA A 305 -16.28 15.63 20.62
C ALA A 305 -15.13 14.75 21.13
N LEU A 306 -15.12 13.45 20.80
CA LEU A 306 -14.07 12.53 21.20
C LEU A 306 -12.77 12.76 20.40
N VAL A 307 -12.88 13.06 19.11
CA VAL A 307 -11.72 13.16 18.20
C VAL A 307 -11.26 14.59 17.91
N ASP A 308 -11.92 15.62 18.45
CA ASP A 308 -11.59 17.04 18.17
C ASP A 308 -10.10 17.33 18.37
N ASN A 309 -9.46 16.79 19.42
CA ASN A 309 -8.03 16.97 19.65
C ASN A 309 -7.16 16.48 18.47
N LEU A 310 -7.53 15.37 17.83
CA LEU A 310 -6.82 14.82 16.67
C LEU A 310 -6.98 15.73 15.45
N ILE A 311 -8.17 16.31 15.25
CA ILE A 311 -8.41 17.29 14.18
C ILE A 311 -7.62 18.57 14.47
N GLN A 312 -7.61 19.06 15.71
CA GLN A 312 -6.82 20.25 16.06
C GLN A 312 -5.32 20.05 15.89
N ARG A 313 -4.81 18.81 15.95
CA ARG A 313 -3.40 18.48 15.66
C ARG A 313 -3.04 18.71 14.19
N THR A 314 -3.99 18.77 13.26
CA THR A 314 -3.70 19.04 11.83
C THR A 314 -3.49 20.53 11.55
N ILE A 315 -4.02 21.43 12.39
CA ILE A 315 -3.95 22.89 12.18
C ILE A 315 -2.53 23.48 12.28
N PRO A 316 -1.67 23.10 13.26
CA PRO A 316 -0.31 23.63 13.33
C PRO A 316 0.55 23.34 12.08
N PRO A 317 0.56 22.11 11.51
CA PRO A 317 1.21 21.87 10.23
C PRO A 317 0.69 22.74 9.08
N LEU A 318 -0.64 23.00 9.00
CA LEU A 318 -1.18 23.92 7.97
C LEU A 318 -0.57 25.31 8.07
N LYS A 319 -0.51 25.85 9.30
CA LYS A 319 0.08 27.16 9.57
C LYS A 319 1.58 27.18 9.26
N ALA A 320 2.28 26.08 9.56
CA ALA A 320 3.70 25.95 9.28
C ALA A 320 3.97 25.91 7.77
N ALA A 321 3.21 25.12 7.01
CA ALA A 321 3.33 25.03 5.56
C ALA A 321 3.05 26.37 4.86
N LEU A 322 1.98 27.08 5.25
CA LEU A 322 1.69 28.42 4.74
C LEU A 322 2.81 29.42 5.07
N LYS A 323 3.31 29.39 6.31
CA LYS A 323 4.42 30.26 6.73
C LYS A 323 5.69 29.97 5.91
N ASP A 324 6.02 28.71 5.70
CA ASP A 324 7.20 28.29 4.93
C ASP A 324 7.06 28.67 3.45
N ALA A 325 5.85 28.57 2.89
CA ALA A 325 5.52 29.05 1.54
C ALA A 325 5.48 30.59 1.46
N SER A 326 5.58 31.31 2.58
CA SER A 326 5.39 32.77 2.67
C SER A 326 4.02 33.24 2.17
N MET A 327 2.97 32.44 2.41
CA MET A 327 1.60 32.70 1.98
C MET A 327 0.63 32.75 3.17
N SER A 328 -0.50 33.42 2.97
CA SER A 328 -1.66 33.39 3.85
C SER A 328 -2.72 32.41 3.32
N ALA A 329 -3.61 31.96 4.21
CA ALA A 329 -4.66 31.00 3.84
C ALA A 329 -5.62 31.53 2.76
N GLY A 330 -5.79 32.86 2.67
CA GLY A 330 -6.64 33.51 1.67
C GLY A 330 -6.01 33.61 0.28
N GLU A 331 -4.70 33.34 0.14
CA GLU A 331 -3.98 33.31 -1.14
C GLU A 331 -4.01 31.91 -1.79
N ILE A 332 -4.65 30.93 -1.15
CA ILE A 332 -4.83 29.60 -1.72
C ILE A 332 -6.04 29.60 -2.65
N ASP A 333 -5.84 29.23 -3.91
CA ASP A 333 -6.85 29.22 -4.97
C ASP A 333 -7.73 27.98 -4.95
N GLU A 334 -7.23 26.84 -4.49
CA GLU A 334 -7.98 25.58 -4.36
C GLU A 334 -7.44 24.73 -3.19
N VAL A 335 -8.35 24.00 -2.52
CA VAL A 335 -7.97 23.07 -1.44
C VAL A 335 -8.42 21.68 -1.82
N VAL A 336 -7.47 20.77 -2.02
CA VAL A 336 -7.72 19.39 -2.45
C VAL A 336 -7.68 18.47 -1.24
N LEU A 337 -8.75 17.72 -0.99
CA LEU A 337 -8.81 16.73 0.09
C LEU A 337 -8.42 15.35 -0.43
N VAL A 338 -7.50 14.70 0.28
CA VAL A 338 -6.96 13.38 -0.05
C VAL A 338 -7.01 12.48 1.20
N GLY A 339 -7.21 11.18 0.99
CA GLY A 339 -7.27 10.19 2.06
C GLY A 339 -8.67 10.06 2.68
N GLY A 340 -9.09 8.83 2.92
CA GLY A 340 -10.46 8.50 3.35
C GLY A 340 -10.91 9.18 4.65
N MET A 341 -9.99 9.57 5.55
CA MET A 341 -10.37 10.25 6.79
C MET A 341 -10.88 11.68 6.56
N THR A 342 -10.58 12.28 5.40
CA THR A 342 -11.14 13.57 4.98
C THR A 342 -12.63 13.52 4.65
N ARG A 343 -13.23 12.33 4.53
CA ARG A 343 -14.68 12.16 4.38
C ARG A 343 -15.47 12.56 5.63
N MET A 344 -14.81 12.68 6.79
CA MET A 344 -15.46 13.10 8.03
C MET A 344 -15.94 14.57 7.95
N PRO A 345 -17.24 14.86 8.16
CA PRO A 345 -17.77 16.23 8.05
C PRO A 345 -17.04 17.27 8.88
N LYS A 346 -16.59 16.92 10.09
CA LYS A 346 -15.84 17.84 10.97
C LYS A 346 -14.45 18.19 10.44
N VAL A 347 -13.80 17.27 9.72
CA VAL A 347 -12.51 17.55 9.07
C VAL A 347 -12.74 18.55 7.94
N ILE A 348 -13.72 18.31 7.06
CA ILE A 348 -14.10 19.23 5.99
C ILE A 348 -14.44 20.62 6.54
N GLU A 349 -15.24 20.68 7.60
CA GLU A 349 -15.61 21.94 8.26
C GLU A 349 -14.38 22.68 8.81
N SER A 350 -13.46 21.96 9.45
CA SER A 350 -12.23 22.54 10.01
C SER A 350 -11.31 23.09 8.93
N VAL A 351 -11.15 22.37 7.82
CA VAL A 351 -10.39 22.82 6.64
C VAL A 351 -11.05 24.05 6.02
N LYS A 352 -12.37 24.01 5.80
CA LYS A 352 -13.14 25.14 5.27
C LYS A 352 -13.00 26.39 6.13
N ASN A 353 -13.09 26.23 7.45
CA ASN A 353 -12.96 27.35 8.39
C ASN A 353 -11.53 27.92 8.41
N PHE A 354 -10.51 27.08 8.21
CA PHE A 354 -9.12 27.51 8.18
C PHE A 354 -8.77 28.29 6.90
N PHE A 355 -9.15 27.78 5.72
CA PHE A 355 -8.86 28.41 4.43
C PHE A 355 -9.92 29.43 3.99
N GLY A 356 -11.08 29.47 4.64
CA GLY A 356 -12.18 30.36 4.29
C GLY A 356 -12.87 30.01 2.96
N ARG A 357 -12.70 28.78 2.47
CA ARG A 357 -13.23 28.33 1.17
C ARG A 357 -13.63 26.86 1.18
N GLU A 358 -14.54 26.49 0.29
CA GLU A 358 -14.98 25.11 0.13
C GLU A 358 -13.84 24.27 -0.48
N PRO A 359 -13.50 23.11 0.10
CA PRO A 359 -12.58 22.19 -0.53
C PRO A 359 -13.13 21.61 -1.82
N HIS A 360 -12.23 21.32 -2.75
CA HIS A 360 -12.50 20.74 -4.05
C HIS A 360 -13.12 19.34 -3.92
N LYS A 361 -14.12 19.05 -4.75
CA LYS A 361 -14.89 17.79 -4.73
C LYS A 361 -14.73 16.93 -6.00
N GLY A 362 -13.94 17.39 -6.97
CA GLY A 362 -13.78 16.73 -8.27
C GLY A 362 -12.81 15.55 -8.28
N VAL A 363 -12.11 15.29 -7.18
CA VAL A 363 -11.19 14.15 -7.06
C VAL A 363 -11.73 13.12 -6.08
N ASN A 364 -11.52 11.84 -6.38
CA ASN A 364 -11.81 10.77 -5.42
C ASN A 364 -10.64 10.65 -4.43
N PRO A 365 -10.84 10.93 -3.12
CA PRO A 365 -9.77 10.97 -2.14
C PRO A 365 -9.08 9.61 -1.91
N ASP A 366 -9.70 8.50 -2.33
CA ASP A 366 -9.15 7.14 -2.17
C ASP A 366 -8.35 6.66 -3.40
N GLU A 367 -8.45 7.36 -4.54
CA GLU A 367 -7.87 6.94 -5.84
C GLU A 367 -6.86 7.94 -6.41
N VAL A 368 -6.99 9.22 -6.04
CA VAL A 368 -6.26 10.34 -6.65
C VAL A 368 -4.73 10.21 -6.54
N VAL A 369 -4.24 9.59 -5.45
CA VAL A 369 -2.81 9.35 -5.24
C VAL A 369 -2.27 8.32 -6.23
N ALA A 370 -2.97 7.19 -6.41
CA ALA A 370 -2.57 6.15 -7.36
C ALA A 370 -2.62 6.68 -8.81
N LEU A 371 -3.67 7.45 -9.16
CA LEU A 371 -3.77 8.12 -10.45
C LEU A 371 -2.58 9.05 -10.69
N GLY A 372 -2.18 9.82 -9.69
CA GLY A 372 -1.00 10.68 -9.74
C GLY A 372 0.30 9.93 -9.97
N ALA A 373 0.46 8.78 -9.31
CA ALA A 373 1.60 7.90 -9.50
C ALA A 373 1.63 7.31 -10.92
N ALA A 374 0.46 6.96 -11.49
CA ALA A 374 0.35 6.49 -12.87
C ALA A 374 0.69 7.60 -13.88
N ILE A 375 0.26 8.85 -13.64
CA ILE A 375 0.66 9.99 -14.47
C ILE A 375 2.17 10.19 -14.41
N GLN A 376 2.77 10.11 -13.23
CA GLN A 376 4.23 10.18 -13.08
C GLN A 376 4.94 9.04 -13.81
N ALA A 377 4.37 7.83 -13.83
CA ALA A 377 4.87 6.72 -14.64
C ALA A 377 4.79 7.06 -16.14
N GLY A 378 3.68 7.62 -16.61
CA GLY A 378 3.53 8.10 -17.97
C GLY A 378 4.53 9.19 -18.37
N VAL A 379 4.89 10.10 -17.45
CA VAL A 379 5.94 11.10 -17.66
C VAL A 379 7.31 10.43 -17.85
N LEU A 380 7.64 9.41 -17.05
CA LEU A 380 8.91 8.67 -17.15
C LEU A 380 9.00 7.85 -18.44
N GLN A 381 7.86 7.33 -18.94
CA GLN A 381 7.79 6.60 -20.21
C GLN A 381 7.76 7.54 -21.43
N GLY A 382 7.49 8.83 -21.24
CA GLY A 382 7.33 9.83 -22.31
C GLY A 382 5.94 9.83 -22.95
N ASP A 383 4.99 9.09 -22.39
CA ASP A 383 3.58 9.05 -22.80
C ASP A 383 2.85 10.36 -22.41
N VAL A 384 3.23 10.95 -21.27
CA VAL A 384 2.75 12.25 -20.80
C VAL A 384 3.84 13.29 -21.05
N LYS A 385 3.51 14.32 -21.84
CA LYS A 385 4.44 15.39 -22.23
C LYS A 385 4.12 16.68 -21.49
N ASP A 386 5.09 17.59 -21.50
CA ASP A 386 4.94 18.96 -20.99
C ASP A 386 4.56 19.04 -19.50
N VAL A 387 4.93 18.02 -18.71
CA VAL A 387 4.80 18.03 -17.24
C VAL A 387 6.19 18.11 -16.61
N LEU A 388 6.41 19.13 -15.81
CA LEU A 388 7.63 19.31 -15.02
C LEU A 388 7.28 19.32 -13.53
N LEU A 389 7.81 18.35 -12.78
CA LEU A 389 7.62 18.26 -11.36
C LEU A 389 8.86 18.74 -10.60
N LEU A 390 8.68 19.77 -9.77
CA LEU A 390 9.69 20.35 -8.87
C LEU A 390 9.26 20.09 -7.41
N ASP A 391 9.78 19.02 -6.82
CA ASP A 391 9.51 18.64 -5.43
C ASP A 391 10.55 19.26 -4.48
N VAL A 392 10.38 19.10 -3.16
CA VAL A 392 11.27 19.66 -2.13
C VAL A 392 11.68 18.62 -1.09
N THR A 393 12.79 18.86 -0.38
CA THR A 393 13.15 18.08 0.82
C THR A 393 12.30 18.51 2.02
N PRO A 394 11.64 17.59 2.77
CA PRO A 394 10.74 17.96 3.88
C PRO A 394 11.46 18.42 5.15
N LEU A 395 12.75 18.11 5.29
CA LEU A 395 13.55 18.38 6.50
C LEU A 395 14.91 18.93 6.13
N SER A 396 15.44 19.81 6.98
CA SER A 396 16.78 20.37 6.80
C SER A 396 17.85 19.30 6.98
N LEU A 397 18.89 19.38 6.16
CA LEU A 397 20.07 18.53 6.20
C LEU A 397 21.29 19.36 6.59
N GLY A 398 22.10 18.79 7.46
CA GLY A 398 23.25 19.48 8.01
C GLY A 398 24.24 18.55 8.68
N ILE A 399 25.24 19.14 9.32
CA ILE A 399 26.28 18.42 10.05
C ILE A 399 26.40 18.89 11.50
N GLU A 400 26.90 18.01 12.36
CA GLU A 400 27.35 18.38 13.69
C GLU A 400 28.64 19.22 13.59
N THR A 401 28.63 20.39 14.25
CA THR A 401 29.79 21.29 14.36
C THR A 401 30.24 21.42 15.82
N LEU A 402 31.35 22.14 16.05
CA LEU A 402 31.91 22.31 17.39
C LEU A 402 30.86 22.77 18.40
N GLY A 403 30.78 22.08 19.54
CA GLY A 403 29.78 22.33 20.58
C GLY A 403 28.48 21.53 20.41
N GLY A 404 28.42 20.60 19.46
CA GLY A 404 27.24 19.75 19.21
C GLY A 404 26.11 20.46 18.49
N VAL A 405 26.41 21.60 17.86
CA VAL A 405 25.42 22.45 17.15
C VAL A 405 25.15 21.87 15.76
N PHE A 406 23.88 21.83 15.39
CA PHE A 406 23.43 21.41 14.07
C PHE A 406 23.56 22.58 13.08
N SER A 407 24.55 22.51 12.19
CA SER A 407 24.73 23.49 11.13
C SER A 407 24.03 22.99 9.87
N LYS A 408 22.93 23.67 9.49
CA LYS A 408 22.17 23.36 8.28
C LYS A 408 22.93 23.79 7.03
N LEU A 409 22.96 22.91 6.02
CA LEU A 409 23.52 23.21 4.69
C LEU A 409 22.43 23.30 3.62
N ILE A 410 21.40 22.46 3.76
CA ILE A 410 20.19 22.50 2.94
C ILE A 410 19.02 22.66 3.90
N GLU A 411 18.29 23.76 3.81
CA GLU A 411 17.09 24.00 4.61
C GLU A 411 15.94 23.13 4.08
N ARG A 412 14.98 22.81 4.95
CA ARG A 412 13.70 22.21 4.53
C ARG A 412 13.02 23.06 3.45
N ASN A 413 12.19 22.42 2.65
CA ASN A 413 11.50 22.98 1.49
C ASN A 413 12.44 23.48 0.37
N THR A 414 13.74 23.14 0.39
CA THR A 414 14.60 23.38 -0.76
C THR A 414 14.20 22.44 -1.90
N THR A 415 13.99 23.00 -3.10
CA THR A 415 13.68 22.25 -4.33
C THR A 415 14.74 21.20 -4.62
N ILE A 416 14.33 20.00 -5.02
CA ILE A 416 15.19 18.88 -5.41
C ILE A 416 15.00 18.52 -6.90
N PRO A 417 16.05 18.08 -7.60
CA PRO A 417 17.42 17.84 -7.12
C PRO A 417 18.20 19.13 -6.83
N THR A 418 19.14 19.10 -5.89
CA THR A 418 19.93 20.27 -5.49
C THR A 418 21.30 19.91 -4.94
N LYS A 419 22.26 20.85 -5.05
CA LYS A 419 23.60 20.71 -4.51
C LYS A 419 24.02 21.97 -3.75
N LYS A 420 24.52 21.79 -2.53
CA LYS A 420 25.08 22.85 -1.69
C LYS A 420 26.41 22.42 -1.11
N SER A 421 27.36 23.34 -1.01
CA SER A 421 28.62 23.10 -0.32
C SER A 421 28.97 24.24 0.62
N GLN A 422 29.63 23.90 1.72
CA GLN A 422 30.12 24.85 2.70
C GLN A 422 31.50 24.42 3.19
N THR A 423 32.38 25.40 3.40
CA THR A 423 33.72 25.13 3.91
C THR A 423 33.76 25.24 5.43
N PHE A 424 34.24 24.18 6.07
CA PHE A 424 34.49 24.05 7.50
C PHE A 424 36.00 23.94 7.76
N SER A 425 36.39 23.89 9.03
CA SER A 425 37.79 23.74 9.45
C SER A 425 37.93 22.85 10.68
N THR A 426 39.18 22.52 11.04
CA THR A 426 39.49 21.71 12.22
C THR A 426 39.21 22.45 13.52
N ALA A 427 38.81 21.69 14.54
CA ALA A 427 38.50 22.20 15.87
C ALA A 427 39.75 22.26 16.78
N GLU A 428 40.76 21.45 16.48
CA GLU A 428 41.97 21.30 17.30
C GLU A 428 43.27 21.47 16.49
N ASP A 429 44.33 21.87 17.19
CA ASP A 429 45.67 22.03 16.59
C ASP A 429 46.26 20.66 16.25
N GLY A 430 46.78 20.52 15.02
CA GLY A 430 47.39 19.27 14.57
C GLY A 430 46.40 18.13 14.29
N GLN A 431 45.10 18.43 14.23
CA GLN A 431 44.04 17.45 13.97
C GLN A 431 44.27 16.74 12.62
N SER A 432 44.50 15.43 12.67
CA SER A 432 44.84 14.60 11.49
C SER A 432 43.63 13.98 10.80
N ALA A 433 42.44 14.06 11.40
CA ALA A 433 41.19 13.58 10.85
C ALA A 433 40.00 14.41 11.34
N VAL A 434 38.97 14.57 10.50
CA VAL A 434 37.69 15.20 10.88
C VAL A 434 36.55 14.22 10.65
N THR A 435 35.76 14.00 11.69
CA THR A 435 34.51 13.23 11.63
C THR A 435 33.37 14.13 11.19
N ILE A 436 32.73 13.77 10.08
CA ILE A 436 31.53 14.44 9.58
C ILE A 436 30.32 13.61 10.01
N ARG A 437 29.45 14.18 10.85
CA ARG A 437 28.19 13.54 11.27
C ARG A 437 27.02 14.24 10.60
N VAL A 438 26.36 13.54 9.70
CA VAL A 438 25.26 14.03 8.89
C VAL A 438 23.95 13.78 9.62
N SER A 439 23.13 14.83 9.81
CA SER A 439 21.84 14.73 10.49
C SER A 439 20.72 15.43 9.71
N GLN A 440 19.49 15.02 9.97
CA GLN A 440 18.26 15.58 9.41
C GLN A 440 17.32 16.03 10.53
N GLY A 441 16.80 17.26 10.43
CA GLY A 441 15.82 17.79 11.38
C GLY A 441 15.86 19.31 11.55
N GLU A 442 15.08 19.82 12.49
CA GLU A 442 14.89 21.27 12.70
C GLU A 442 15.36 21.76 14.07
N ARG A 443 16.00 20.90 14.87
CA ARG A 443 16.48 21.24 16.21
C ARG A 443 17.86 21.88 16.11
N GLU A 444 18.16 22.82 17.00
CA GLU A 444 19.45 23.54 17.02
C GLU A 444 20.64 22.63 17.42
N MET A 445 20.38 21.60 18.23
CA MET A 445 21.40 20.66 18.70
C MET A 445 21.38 19.40 17.83
N ALA A 446 22.54 18.94 17.37
CA ALA A 446 22.65 17.78 16.50
C ALA A 446 22.09 16.49 17.15
N ALA A 447 22.27 16.32 18.46
CA ALA A 447 21.78 15.17 19.21
C ALA A 447 20.24 15.07 19.29
N ASP A 448 19.52 16.17 19.06
CA ASP A 448 18.06 16.20 19.04
C ASP A 448 17.48 15.91 17.64
N ASN A 449 18.34 15.81 16.62
CA ASN A 449 17.97 15.50 15.24
C ASN A 449 18.25 14.04 14.91
N LYS A 450 17.73 13.58 13.77
CA LYS A 450 17.98 12.22 13.29
C LYS A 450 19.38 12.16 12.66
N LEU A 451 20.30 11.43 13.29
CA LEU A 451 21.56 11.06 12.65
C LEU A 451 21.27 10.16 11.45
N LEU A 452 21.82 10.53 10.30
CA LEU A 452 21.73 9.76 9.05
C LEU A 452 22.97 8.90 8.81
N GLY A 453 24.15 9.44 9.12
CA GLY A 453 25.41 8.73 8.93
C GLY A 453 26.61 9.52 9.42
N GLN A 454 27.76 8.87 9.47
CA GLN A 454 29.02 9.53 9.79
C GLN A 454 30.20 8.93 9.02
N PHE A 455 31.19 9.75 8.72
CA PHE A 455 32.42 9.31 8.05
C PHE A 455 33.60 10.20 8.43
N ASP A 456 34.81 9.64 8.34
CA ASP A 456 36.04 10.34 8.70
C ASP A 456 36.83 10.73 7.45
N LEU A 457 37.15 12.03 7.34
CA LEU A 457 38.17 12.52 6.42
C LEU A 457 39.53 12.43 7.10
N VAL A 458 40.31 11.41 6.76
CA VAL A 458 41.60 11.11 7.42
C VAL A 458 42.82 11.59 6.62
N GLY A 459 43.93 11.79 7.34
CA GLY A 459 45.22 12.11 6.75
C GLY A 459 45.36 13.58 6.37
N LEU A 460 44.76 14.47 7.18
CA LEU A 460 44.97 15.91 7.12
C LEU A 460 46.39 16.26 7.58
N PRO A 461 47.07 17.21 6.91
CA PRO A 461 48.38 17.68 7.36
C PRO A 461 48.26 18.43 8.69
N ALA A 462 49.28 18.28 9.56
CA ALA A 462 49.31 19.00 10.83
C ALA A 462 49.34 20.51 10.59
N ALA A 463 48.28 21.20 11.02
CA ALA A 463 48.13 22.64 10.92
C ALA A 463 47.44 23.17 12.20
N PRO A 464 47.60 24.47 12.54
CA PRO A 464 46.82 25.10 13.59
C PRO A 464 45.31 24.96 13.32
N ARG A 465 44.50 24.90 14.38
CA ARG A 465 43.04 24.89 14.27
C ARG A 465 42.54 26.06 13.42
N GLY A 466 41.49 25.83 12.63
CA GLY A 466 40.93 26.87 11.76
C GLY A 466 41.68 27.09 10.44
N VAL A 467 42.84 26.45 10.22
CA VAL A 467 43.61 26.58 8.97
C VAL A 467 43.16 25.61 7.87
N PRO A 468 42.99 24.29 8.12
CA PRO A 468 42.50 23.36 7.09
C PRO A 468 41.16 23.79 6.52
N GLN A 469 40.98 23.68 5.21
CA GLN A 469 39.76 24.10 4.51
C GLN A 469 39.03 22.86 4.00
N ILE A 470 38.04 22.39 4.76
CA ILE A 470 37.31 21.16 4.48
C ILE A 470 35.98 21.54 3.85
N GLU A 471 35.85 21.34 2.54
CA GLU A 471 34.59 21.52 1.83
C GLU A 471 33.68 20.33 2.08
N VAL A 472 32.53 20.56 2.69
CA VAL A 472 31.48 19.56 2.79
C VAL A 472 30.40 19.91 1.78
N ALA A 473 30.07 18.96 0.89
CA ALA A 473 29.06 19.10 -0.14
C ALA A 473 27.93 18.11 0.08
N PHE A 474 26.70 18.59 -0.02
CA PHE A 474 25.47 17.80 -0.02
C PHE A 474 24.85 17.86 -1.41
N ASP A 475 24.45 16.71 -1.92
CA ASP A 475 23.84 16.53 -3.24
C ASP A 475 22.60 15.65 -3.06
N ILE A 476 21.42 16.19 -3.35
CA ILE A 476 20.14 15.49 -3.22
C ILE A 476 19.59 15.24 -4.61
N ASP A 477 19.26 13.99 -4.92
CA ASP A 477 18.68 13.60 -6.21
C ASP A 477 17.16 13.79 -6.29
N ALA A 478 16.55 13.45 -7.42
CA ALA A 478 15.11 13.58 -7.65
C ALA A 478 14.24 12.62 -6.82
N ASN A 479 14.83 11.59 -6.20
CA ASN A 479 14.17 10.68 -5.27
C ASN A 479 14.32 11.14 -3.80
N GLY A 480 15.08 12.21 -3.57
CA GLY A 480 15.40 12.70 -2.23
C GLY A 480 16.60 12.00 -1.57
N ILE A 481 17.37 11.19 -2.30
CA ILE A 481 18.54 10.47 -1.77
C ILE A 481 19.71 11.43 -1.62
N VAL A 482 20.38 11.40 -0.47
CA VAL A 482 21.43 12.35 -0.11
C VAL A 482 22.83 11.75 -0.31
N ASN A 483 23.68 12.42 -1.06
CA ASN A 483 25.11 12.15 -1.15
C ASN A 483 25.87 13.25 -0.41
N VAL A 484 26.78 12.88 0.49
CA VAL A 484 27.60 13.84 1.24
C VAL A 484 29.08 13.56 0.99
N SER A 485 29.80 14.54 0.45
CA SER A 485 31.26 14.46 0.31
C SER A 485 31.96 15.50 1.18
N ALA A 486 33.15 15.16 1.64
CA ALA A 486 34.06 16.06 2.34
C ALA A 486 35.43 16.04 1.65
N LYS A 487 35.92 17.22 1.27
CA LYS A 487 37.17 17.38 0.55
C LYS A 487 38.06 18.42 1.21
N ASP A 488 39.29 18.03 1.53
CA ASP A 488 40.32 19.00 1.92
C ASP A 488 40.82 19.75 0.67
N LYS A 489 40.61 21.07 0.63
CA LYS A 489 41.02 21.91 -0.51
C LYS A 489 42.53 21.99 -0.69
N ALA A 490 43.32 21.75 0.36
CA ALA A 490 44.78 21.84 0.27
C ALA A 490 45.40 20.59 -0.35
N THR A 491 45.00 19.40 0.11
CA THR A 491 45.55 18.13 -0.38
C THR A 491 44.75 17.52 -1.52
N GLY A 492 43.52 17.98 -1.74
CA GLY A 492 42.58 17.37 -2.70
C GLY A 492 42.03 16.02 -2.25
N LYS A 493 42.41 15.54 -1.05
CA LYS A 493 41.84 14.33 -0.47
C LYS A 493 40.35 14.51 -0.25
N GLU A 494 39.60 13.52 -0.68
CA GLU A 494 38.17 13.48 -0.57
C GLU A 494 37.76 12.17 0.09
N GLN A 495 36.74 12.26 0.94
CA GLN A 495 35.99 11.13 1.40
C GLN A 495 34.52 11.45 1.17
N GLN A 496 33.75 10.47 0.74
CA GLN A 496 32.33 10.65 0.57
C GLN A 496 31.59 9.50 1.21
N ILE A 497 30.40 9.79 1.68
CA ILE A 497 29.40 8.81 2.02
C ILE A 497 28.22 9.08 1.10
N ARG A 498 27.77 8.06 0.40
CA ARG A 498 26.39 8.08 -0.04
C ARG A 498 25.57 7.77 1.20
N ILE A 499 24.74 8.71 1.64
CA ILE A 499 23.74 8.41 2.65
C ILE A 499 22.68 7.59 1.91
N GLU A 500 23.00 6.33 1.67
CA GLU A 500 22.00 5.32 1.47
C GLU A 500 21.44 5.11 2.87
N ALA A 501 20.25 5.62 3.12
CA ALA A 501 19.50 5.15 4.27
C ALA A 501 19.58 3.63 4.25
N SER A 502 20.12 2.99 5.28
CA SER A 502 19.79 1.57 5.43
C SER A 502 18.27 1.53 5.63
N GLY A 503 17.53 0.91 4.71
CA GLY A 503 16.12 0.57 4.93
C GLY A 503 15.92 -0.40 6.11
N GLY A 504 17.03 -0.78 6.76
CA GLY A 504 17.15 -1.79 7.80
C GLY A 504 17.67 -3.11 7.27
N LEU A 505 17.74 -3.27 5.94
CA LEU A 505 18.13 -4.50 5.26
C LEU A 505 19.46 -4.32 4.54
N SER A 506 20.30 -5.35 4.57
CA SER A 506 21.47 -5.44 3.69
C SER A 506 21.06 -5.90 2.29
N ASP A 507 21.93 -5.73 1.29
CA ASP A 507 21.69 -6.26 -0.05
C ASP A 507 21.47 -7.78 -0.04
N ASP A 508 22.22 -8.51 0.80
CA ASP A 508 22.08 -9.95 1.01
C ASP A 508 20.71 -10.31 1.61
N ASP A 509 20.23 -9.53 2.60
CA ASP A 509 18.89 -9.72 3.17
C ASP A 509 17.81 -9.48 2.10
N ILE A 510 17.97 -8.44 1.29
CA ILE A 510 17.03 -8.11 0.21
C ILE A 510 17.00 -9.23 -0.82
N GLU A 511 18.15 -9.76 -1.24
CA GLU A 511 18.22 -10.85 -2.22
C GLU A 511 17.62 -12.15 -1.66
N SER A 512 17.86 -12.46 -0.39
CA SER A 512 17.18 -13.57 0.30
C SER A 512 15.66 -13.37 0.34
N MET A 513 15.20 -12.15 0.68
CA MET A 513 13.77 -11.85 0.73
C MET A 513 13.11 -11.85 -0.66
N VAL A 514 13.84 -11.49 -1.71
CA VAL A 514 13.37 -11.64 -3.11
C VAL A 514 13.17 -13.12 -3.42
N GLN A 515 14.13 -13.99 -3.09
CA GLN A 515 14.01 -15.43 -3.30
C GLN A 515 12.84 -16.04 -2.51
N ASP A 516 12.67 -15.63 -1.25
CA ASP A 516 11.52 -16.05 -0.43
C ASP A 516 10.19 -15.59 -1.05
N ALA A 517 10.14 -14.35 -1.55
CA ALA A 517 8.96 -13.77 -2.18
C ALA A 517 8.62 -14.44 -3.52
N GLU A 518 9.63 -14.87 -4.29
CA GLU A 518 9.47 -15.67 -5.52
C GLU A 518 8.96 -17.08 -5.19
N ALA A 519 9.52 -17.74 -4.17
CA ALA A 519 9.06 -19.05 -3.72
C ALA A 519 7.59 -19.02 -3.27
N HIS A 520 7.18 -17.98 -2.54
CA HIS A 520 5.78 -17.80 -2.16
C HIS A 520 4.86 -17.56 -3.37
N ALA A 521 5.32 -16.80 -4.38
CA ALA A 521 4.55 -16.60 -5.60
C ALA A 521 4.34 -17.94 -6.37
N GLU A 522 5.35 -18.80 -6.42
CA GLU A 522 5.23 -20.15 -7.00
C GLU A 522 4.27 -21.05 -6.19
N GLU A 523 4.33 -20.99 -4.85
CA GLU A 523 3.39 -21.70 -3.98
C GLU A 523 1.94 -21.24 -4.20
N ASP A 524 1.72 -19.93 -4.30
CA ASP A 524 0.40 -19.33 -4.52
C ASP A 524 -0.13 -19.68 -5.92
N GLN A 525 0.73 -19.70 -6.95
CA GLN A 525 0.35 -20.16 -8.29
C GLN A 525 -0.09 -21.62 -8.29
N LYS A 526 0.66 -22.49 -7.61
CA LYS A 526 0.31 -23.92 -7.48
C LYS A 526 -1.02 -24.11 -6.74
N ARG A 527 -1.25 -23.37 -5.66
CA ARG A 527 -2.52 -23.40 -4.92
C ARG A 527 -3.69 -22.91 -5.78
N ARG A 528 -3.46 -21.87 -6.59
CA ARG A 528 -4.46 -21.37 -7.54
C ARG A 528 -4.83 -22.44 -8.56
N GLU A 529 -3.83 -23.09 -9.17
CA GLU A 529 -4.05 -24.20 -10.10
C GLU A 529 -4.84 -25.33 -9.43
N GLU A 530 -4.52 -25.64 -8.17
CA GLU A 530 -5.24 -26.65 -7.39
C GLU A 530 -6.72 -26.29 -7.24
N ALA A 531 -7.00 -25.07 -6.79
CA ALA A 531 -8.36 -24.58 -6.60
C ALA A 531 -9.14 -24.49 -7.91
N GLU A 532 -8.53 -24.02 -9.00
CA GLU A 532 -9.13 -23.94 -10.33
C GLU A 532 -9.46 -25.34 -10.87
N THR A 533 -8.56 -26.31 -10.71
CA THR A 533 -8.78 -27.71 -11.10
C THR A 533 -9.94 -28.33 -10.32
N LYS A 534 -9.97 -28.16 -8.99
CA LYS A 534 -11.06 -28.65 -8.14
C LYS A 534 -12.41 -28.01 -8.52
N ASN A 535 -12.44 -26.69 -8.73
CA ASN A 535 -13.64 -25.97 -9.16
C ASN A 535 -14.13 -26.40 -10.55
N HIS A 536 -13.22 -26.64 -11.50
CA HIS A 536 -13.56 -27.13 -12.84
C HIS A 536 -14.21 -28.52 -12.76
N ALA A 537 -13.63 -29.42 -11.98
CA ALA A 537 -14.17 -30.76 -11.76
C ALA A 537 -15.56 -30.73 -11.09
N ASP A 538 -15.76 -29.88 -10.07
CA ASP A 538 -17.08 -29.68 -9.44
C ASP A 538 -18.12 -29.14 -10.43
N ALA A 539 -17.75 -28.14 -11.24
CA ALA A 539 -18.62 -27.58 -12.27
C ALA A 539 -18.98 -28.63 -13.33
N LEU A 540 -18.02 -29.45 -13.75
CA LEU A 540 -18.21 -30.53 -14.71
C LEU A 540 -19.16 -31.60 -14.16
N ILE A 541 -18.97 -32.05 -12.90
CA ILE A 541 -19.88 -32.97 -12.21
C ILE A 541 -21.31 -32.42 -12.25
N HIS A 542 -21.49 -31.18 -11.82
CA HIS A 542 -22.82 -30.57 -11.73
C HIS A 542 -23.48 -30.44 -13.12
N ALA A 543 -22.73 -30.03 -14.14
CA ALA A 543 -23.23 -29.91 -15.51
C ALA A 543 -23.64 -31.28 -16.09
N THR A 544 -22.85 -32.32 -15.86
CA THR A 544 -23.15 -33.67 -16.33
C THR A 544 -24.32 -34.29 -15.56
N GLU A 545 -24.41 -34.12 -14.23
CA GLU A 545 -25.54 -34.58 -13.42
C GLU A 545 -26.86 -33.93 -13.88
N LYS A 546 -26.83 -32.62 -14.16
CA LYS A 546 -27.99 -31.91 -14.68
C LYS A 546 -28.40 -32.44 -16.06
N SER A 547 -27.43 -32.62 -16.97
CA SER A 547 -27.70 -33.15 -18.32
C SER A 547 -28.28 -34.56 -18.30
N LEU A 548 -27.78 -35.44 -17.41
CA LEU A 548 -28.35 -36.77 -17.18
C LEU A 548 -29.80 -36.70 -16.66
N SER A 549 -30.08 -35.77 -15.74
CA SER A 549 -31.42 -35.56 -15.21
C SER A 549 -32.38 -35.04 -16.28
N ASP A 550 -31.94 -34.11 -17.12
CA ASP A 550 -32.77 -33.46 -18.13
C ASP A 550 -33.13 -34.42 -19.29
N LEU A 551 -32.19 -35.29 -19.70
CA LEU A 551 -32.42 -36.31 -20.73
C LEU A 551 -33.18 -37.55 -20.21
N GLY A 552 -33.10 -37.83 -18.91
CA GLY A 552 -33.90 -38.87 -18.25
C GLY A 552 -33.86 -40.23 -18.94
N ASP A 553 -35.01 -40.72 -19.40
CA ASP A 553 -35.17 -42.03 -20.05
C ASP A 553 -34.63 -42.08 -21.50
N GLN A 554 -34.20 -40.94 -22.07
CA GLN A 554 -33.63 -40.88 -23.41
C GLN A 554 -32.18 -41.39 -23.46
N VAL A 555 -31.50 -41.44 -22.31
CA VAL A 555 -30.13 -41.94 -22.19
C VAL A 555 -30.15 -43.46 -22.06
N PRO A 556 -29.45 -44.22 -22.93
CA PRO A 556 -29.34 -45.67 -22.79
C PRO A 556 -28.75 -46.07 -21.43
N ASP A 557 -29.29 -47.12 -20.81
CA ASP A 557 -28.87 -47.60 -19.48
C ASP A 557 -27.35 -47.87 -19.37
N GLU A 558 -26.74 -48.33 -20.45
CA GLU A 558 -25.29 -48.60 -20.53
C GLU A 558 -24.47 -47.30 -20.43
N GLU A 559 -24.87 -46.25 -21.16
CA GLU A 559 -24.22 -44.93 -21.12
C GLU A 559 -24.48 -44.24 -19.78
N LYS A 560 -25.71 -44.34 -19.26
CA LYS A 560 -26.07 -43.79 -17.96
C LYS A 560 -25.21 -44.37 -16.84
N THR A 561 -25.03 -45.69 -16.82
CA THR A 561 -24.19 -46.38 -15.83
C THR A 561 -22.73 -45.95 -15.94
N ALA A 562 -22.20 -45.79 -17.16
CA ALA A 562 -20.82 -45.37 -17.38
C ALA A 562 -20.57 -43.94 -16.86
N ILE A 563 -21.51 -43.02 -17.09
CA ILE A 563 -21.39 -41.62 -16.70
C ILE A 563 -21.57 -41.44 -15.19
N GLU A 564 -22.55 -42.12 -14.57
CA GLU A 564 -22.71 -42.14 -13.10
C GLU A 564 -21.46 -42.71 -12.41
N GLY A 565 -20.83 -43.72 -13.01
CA GLY A 565 -19.54 -44.26 -12.56
C GLY A 565 -18.42 -43.21 -12.62
N ALA A 566 -18.26 -42.52 -13.75
CA ALA A 566 -17.25 -41.47 -13.91
C ALA A 566 -17.46 -40.28 -12.96
N ILE A 567 -18.73 -39.88 -12.71
CA ILE A 567 -19.08 -38.87 -11.71
C ILE A 567 -18.63 -39.32 -10.31
N SER A 568 -18.92 -40.57 -9.94
CA SER A 568 -18.55 -41.10 -8.62
C SER A 568 -17.03 -41.16 -8.44
N GLU A 569 -16.29 -41.53 -9.49
CA GLU A 569 -14.83 -41.57 -9.46
C GLU A 569 -14.25 -40.16 -9.31
N LEU A 570 -14.75 -39.18 -10.07
CA LEU A 570 -14.28 -37.79 -9.95
C LEU A 570 -14.62 -37.18 -8.58
N LYS A 571 -15.83 -37.46 -8.04
CA LYS A 571 -16.18 -37.06 -6.67
C LYS A 571 -15.24 -37.64 -5.62
N THR A 572 -14.82 -38.89 -5.81
CA THR A 572 -13.87 -39.54 -4.89
C THR A 572 -12.47 -38.91 -5.01
N ALA A 573 -12.02 -38.60 -6.23
CA ALA A 573 -10.75 -37.91 -6.46
C ALA A 573 -10.73 -36.52 -5.80
N LEU A 574 -11.86 -35.80 -5.83
CA LEU A 574 -12.03 -34.49 -5.17
C LEU A 574 -11.96 -34.53 -3.64
N GLU A 575 -12.07 -35.70 -3.01
CA GLU A 575 -11.85 -35.85 -1.56
C GLU A 575 -10.36 -35.85 -1.19
N GLY A 576 -9.46 -35.93 -2.18
CA GLY A 576 -8.00 -35.89 -2.01
C GLY A 576 -7.33 -34.67 -2.64
N ASP A 577 -5.99 -34.70 -2.65
CA ASP A 577 -5.13 -33.60 -3.12
C ASP A 577 -4.24 -33.99 -4.31
N ASP A 578 -4.57 -35.09 -5.01
CA ASP A 578 -3.84 -35.53 -6.21
C ASP A 578 -4.41 -34.86 -7.47
N LEU A 579 -3.76 -33.76 -7.89
CA LEU A 579 -4.20 -32.98 -9.04
C LEU A 579 -4.17 -33.77 -10.36
N GLU A 580 -3.22 -34.68 -10.53
CA GLU A 580 -3.12 -35.49 -11.74
C GLU A 580 -4.28 -36.49 -11.81
N ASP A 581 -4.67 -37.08 -10.68
CA ASP A 581 -5.85 -37.95 -10.61
C ASP A 581 -7.13 -37.15 -10.88
N ILE A 582 -7.29 -35.96 -10.29
CA ILE A 582 -8.46 -35.10 -10.54
C ILE A 582 -8.55 -34.71 -12.04
N LYS A 583 -7.44 -34.31 -12.67
CA LYS A 583 -7.39 -33.99 -14.11
C LYS A 583 -7.75 -35.21 -14.96
N ALA A 584 -7.14 -36.37 -14.71
CA ALA A 584 -7.40 -37.60 -15.44
C ALA A 584 -8.87 -38.06 -15.31
N LYS A 585 -9.45 -37.96 -14.12
CA LYS A 585 -10.87 -38.28 -13.88
C LYS A 585 -11.82 -37.24 -14.49
N SER A 586 -11.41 -35.97 -14.56
CA SER A 586 -12.16 -34.92 -15.26
C SER A 586 -12.21 -35.19 -16.76
N GLU A 587 -11.08 -35.57 -17.37
CA GLU A 587 -11.04 -35.99 -18.78
C GLU A 587 -11.90 -37.23 -19.04
N ALA A 588 -11.84 -38.23 -18.16
CA ALA A 588 -12.66 -39.44 -18.29
C ALA A 588 -14.16 -39.12 -18.22
N LEU A 589 -14.56 -38.22 -17.32
CA LEU A 589 -15.94 -37.74 -17.24
C LEU A 589 -16.34 -36.95 -18.49
N MET A 590 -15.48 -36.07 -19.01
CA MET A 590 -15.71 -35.36 -20.26
C MET A 590 -15.94 -36.32 -21.43
N GLN A 591 -15.06 -37.31 -21.60
CA GLN A 591 -15.17 -38.32 -22.67
C GLN A 591 -16.47 -39.14 -22.55
N ALA A 592 -16.83 -39.57 -21.33
CA ALA A 592 -18.08 -40.26 -21.09
C ALA A 592 -19.30 -39.37 -21.37
N SER A 593 -19.19 -38.06 -21.12
CA SER A 593 -20.26 -37.08 -21.29
C SER A 593 -20.43 -36.57 -22.74
N MET A 594 -19.48 -36.81 -23.65
CA MET A 594 -19.57 -36.36 -25.05
C MET A 594 -20.86 -36.84 -25.74
N LYS A 595 -21.27 -38.09 -25.50
CA LYS A 595 -22.50 -38.66 -26.06
C LYS A 595 -23.77 -38.01 -25.49
N LEU A 596 -23.74 -37.52 -24.25
CA LEU A 596 -24.86 -36.75 -23.70
C LEU A 596 -25.02 -35.42 -24.44
N GLY A 597 -23.91 -34.75 -24.77
CA GLY A 597 -23.93 -33.52 -25.56
C GLY A 597 -24.54 -33.72 -26.95
N GLU A 598 -24.17 -34.80 -27.64
CA GLU A 598 -24.76 -35.16 -28.94
C GLU A 598 -26.26 -35.45 -28.85
N MET A 599 -26.69 -36.18 -27.81
CA MET A 599 -28.11 -36.49 -27.57
C MET A 599 -28.92 -35.24 -27.18
N ALA A 600 -28.37 -34.36 -26.35
CA ALA A 600 -28.99 -33.09 -25.98
C ALA A 600 -29.17 -32.17 -27.20
N TYR A 601 -28.17 -32.09 -28.08
CA TYR A 601 -28.23 -31.29 -29.30
C TYR A 601 -29.26 -31.85 -30.30
N GLN A 602 -29.35 -33.17 -30.45
CA GLN A 602 -30.38 -33.83 -31.27
C GLN A 602 -31.79 -33.61 -30.70
N ALA A 603 -31.98 -33.73 -29.39
CA ALA A 603 -33.25 -33.46 -28.73
C ALA A 603 -33.69 -31.99 -28.87
N GLN A 604 -32.74 -31.05 -28.87
CA GLN A 604 -33.01 -29.63 -29.05
C GLN A 604 -33.31 -29.26 -30.52
N GLN A 605 -32.70 -29.96 -31.49
CA GLN A 605 -33.05 -29.86 -32.92
C GLN A 605 -34.44 -30.45 -33.23
N GLU A 606 -34.83 -31.55 -32.58
CA GLU A 606 -36.16 -32.14 -32.72
C GLU A 606 -37.25 -31.30 -32.02
N ALA A 607 -36.92 -30.57 -30.96
CA ALA A 607 -37.81 -29.62 -30.29
C ALA A 607 -37.97 -28.27 -31.04
N GLY A 608 -37.10 -27.96 -32.00
CA GLY A 608 -37.10 -26.72 -32.79
C GLY A 608 -37.81 -26.81 -34.15
N GLY A 609 -38.46 -27.93 -34.47
CA GLY A 609 -39.04 -28.19 -35.79
C GLY A 609 -40.56 -28.24 -35.83
N ASP A 610 -41.25 -27.11 -35.61
CA ASP A 610 -42.59 -26.87 -36.20
C ASP A 610 -43.02 -25.39 -36.07
N GLY A 611 -43.21 -24.67 -37.19
CA GLY A 611 -43.92 -23.38 -37.24
C GLY A 611 -43.47 -22.35 -38.30
N ASP A 612 -44.21 -22.26 -39.42
CA ASP A 612 -44.06 -21.31 -40.53
C ASP A 612 -44.75 -19.94 -40.27
N GLY A 613 -43.96 -18.85 -40.17
CA GLY A 613 -44.19 -17.43 -40.58
C GLY A 613 -45.26 -16.50 -39.93
N PRO A 614 -45.20 -15.16 -40.17
CA PRO A 614 -44.16 -14.19 -39.76
C PRO A 614 -44.73 -12.92 -39.06
N ALA A 615 -43.99 -12.31 -38.11
CA ALA A 615 -44.05 -10.86 -37.82
C ALA A 615 -42.93 -10.41 -36.88
N ALA A 616 -42.23 -9.35 -37.27
CA ALA A 616 -41.15 -8.71 -36.54
C ALA A 616 -41.61 -8.05 -35.22
N ALA A 617 -40.86 -8.29 -34.15
CA ALA A 617 -40.63 -7.33 -33.07
C ALA A 617 -39.34 -7.69 -32.31
N GLN A 618 -38.48 -6.69 -32.23
CA GLN A 618 -37.12 -6.67 -31.67
C GLN A 618 -37.18 -6.50 -30.15
N ALA A 619 -36.47 -7.33 -29.38
CA ALA A 619 -36.02 -7.01 -28.01
C ALA A 619 -34.89 -7.97 -27.57
N ASP A 620 -33.83 -7.37 -27.04
CA ASP A 620 -32.58 -7.94 -26.51
C ASP A 620 -32.74 -8.99 -25.41
N GLY A 621 -31.75 -9.90 -25.32
CA GLY A 621 -31.36 -10.52 -24.05
C GLY A 621 -30.72 -11.92 -24.13
N ALA A 622 -29.44 -11.95 -23.73
CA ALA A 622 -28.68 -13.04 -23.09
C ALA A 622 -27.97 -14.10 -23.95
N ASP A 623 -26.64 -13.96 -23.96
CA ASP A 623 -25.57 -14.94 -23.74
C ASP A 623 -25.81 -16.40 -24.13
N ASP A 624 -25.00 -16.90 -25.07
CA ASP A 624 -24.35 -18.20 -24.92
C ASP A 624 -23.08 -18.36 -25.77
N VAL A 625 -22.13 -19.10 -25.18
CA VAL A 625 -20.90 -19.71 -25.72
C VAL A 625 -19.72 -18.80 -26.10
N VAL A 626 -18.70 -18.79 -25.25
CA VAL A 626 -17.31 -18.46 -25.61
C VAL A 626 -16.53 -19.77 -25.69
N ASP A 627 -16.28 -20.26 -26.90
CA ASP A 627 -15.28 -21.28 -27.15
C ASP A 627 -13.89 -20.70 -26.82
N ALA A 628 -13.20 -21.29 -25.85
CA ALA A 628 -11.79 -21.05 -25.62
C ALA A 628 -11.03 -22.26 -26.20
N ASP A 629 -10.49 -22.10 -27.40
CA ASP A 629 -9.52 -23.03 -27.97
C ASP A 629 -8.27 -23.05 -27.08
N PHE A 630 -7.96 -24.23 -26.54
CA PHE A 630 -6.71 -24.52 -25.82
C PHE A 630 -5.65 -24.91 -26.86
N GLU A 631 -4.61 -24.10 -27.00
CA GLU A 631 -3.43 -24.41 -27.83
C GLU A 631 -2.30 -24.84 -26.87
N GLU A 632 -1.96 -26.13 -26.87
CA GLU A 632 -0.75 -26.64 -26.17
C GLU A 632 0.49 -26.01 -26.80
N VAL A 633 1.25 -25.26 -26.01
CA VAL A 633 2.58 -24.80 -26.40
C VAL A 633 3.59 -25.85 -25.90
N ASP A 634 3.96 -26.78 -26.79
CA ASP A 634 5.06 -27.71 -26.55
C ASP A 634 6.41 -26.96 -26.49
N ASP A 635 7.10 -27.10 -25.37
CA ASP A 635 8.32 -26.36 -25.02
C ASP A 635 9.61 -27.05 -25.53
N ASP A 636 9.62 -27.50 -26.80
CA ASP A 636 10.68 -28.38 -27.33
C ASP A 636 11.31 -27.93 -28.66
N ASP A 637 11.44 -26.63 -28.89
CA ASP A 637 12.21 -26.10 -30.04
C ASP A 637 13.16 -24.94 -29.70
N LYS A 638 14.11 -25.20 -28.80
CA LYS A 638 15.37 -24.45 -28.69
C LYS A 638 16.58 -25.31 -29.04
N LYS A 639 16.69 -25.77 -30.30
CA LYS A 639 17.99 -26.16 -30.88
C LYS A 639 18.19 -25.77 -32.36
N SER A 640 19.09 -24.80 -32.51
CA SER A 640 19.98 -24.56 -33.67
C SER A 640 19.38 -23.88 -34.90
N THR A 641 19.90 -22.70 -35.22
CA THR A 641 20.86 -22.58 -36.34
C THR A 641 21.60 -21.25 -36.28
N SER A 642 22.91 -21.36 -36.18
CA SER A 642 23.89 -20.32 -36.46
C SER A 642 23.99 -20.06 -37.96
N ALA A 643 23.93 -18.79 -38.37
CA ALA A 643 24.73 -18.21 -39.44
C ALA A 643 24.80 -16.69 -39.25
#